data_AF-A0AAE1XB93-F1
#
_entry.id   AF-A0AAE1XB93-F1
#
_cell.length_a   1.000
_cell.length_b   1.000
_cell.length_c   1.000
_cell.angle_alpha   90.00
_cell.angle_beta   90.00
_cell.angle_gamma   90.00
#
_symmetry.space_group_name_H-M   'P 1'
#
loop_
_entity.id
_entity.type
_entity.pdbx_description
1 polymer ?
#
loop_
_entity_poly.entity_id
_entity_poly.type
_entity_poly.pdbx_seq_one_letter_code
_entity_poly.pdbx_strand_id
1 'polypeptide(L)'
;MSGRKYRFLVPGKGFPEFVFVHYDQERNVTTFDGFSIDVFHAAIARLPYDVSVEFITFVNGSYNDMVMQVYLQGYDGAVGDITITPNRSQYVDFSMPYTDLGVAVVAKLDVQDPWFFLRPLRHELWIISACLFVLTGFVVWLIEHRTNSQFQGSPAQQMGTILWFAASTLVYAHREKLEHNLSKFVVGVWLFVVLILTSSYTANLSSLLTVQQIQLSKHDYVGYWSGNTHVQGVTKSNLNFADNRLKPYQSPFDYYDALSQGSKNGGVSAIVDEIPYIKLFLAKYTHIKYSIIESLMITNGFGFAFPKGSPLVHEISAAIVQLREEGKLSELEKKWFTSGSSEPMLSPDSAAGTPHATNTLSIDSFYGLFLVAGTQSQLPPNSNHRNPKTQYRKQTIQVLQKCRNTNQIASVHGNIVKNSQEQDHFIVFELLRVCSKCDAIEYALKIFEQIQEPTIYLYTALIDGLVLSGSYDHGINMYLQMIESFVYPDNFVINSVLKACGLELDLKMGKQIHAQGLKLGLCSNRQVMLKLIELYGKCGEFDDMKRVFDEMPERDVVAMTVMMSSYFEHELVERACGIFDLVKVKDTVCWTAMIDGLVRNGEMSKALEYFRQMQREGVRANELTVVCVLSGCAQLGALELGKWVHSYMEKYDIEVNHFVGSALINMYSRCGSIEEAGEVFERMEEREVSTYNSMIVGFALNGKSTQALEMFQRMINDGKRPTNITFVGVLNACSHGGEQVANILLNHDCSDTGSYVLVSNFYSSSGRWKEALLVRAKLKESGIQKEPGCSSIEVGNEIHEFLLGDIRHPQKKAIYRKLEEMDQKLRLEGYYPQVDVVSQDLKDQEKEKALAIHSERLAICYGLISTEPRSTLRIVKNLRVL
;
A
#
# COMPACT_ATOMS: atom_id res chain seq x y z
N MET A 1 11.52 35.83 -33.79
CA MET A 1 11.28 37.12 -33.11
C MET A 1 12.56 37.53 -32.41
N SER A 2 12.74 38.83 -32.23
CA SER A 2 13.97 39.62 -32.02
C SER A 2 15.04 39.07 -31.07
N GLY A 3 16.32 39.37 -31.36
CA GLY A 3 17.49 39.21 -30.47
C GLY A 3 17.45 40.03 -29.18
N ARG A 4 16.43 39.81 -28.36
CA ARG A 4 16.32 40.29 -26.98
C ARG A 4 17.16 39.38 -26.09
N LYS A 5 18.09 39.96 -25.34
CA LYS A 5 18.79 39.24 -24.27
C LYS A 5 17.86 39.10 -23.07
N TYR A 6 17.74 37.88 -22.54
CA TYR A 6 17.01 37.61 -21.31
C TYR A 6 17.87 38.02 -20.13
N ARG A 7 17.32 38.88 -19.28
CA ARG A 7 18.02 39.46 -18.13
C ARG A 7 17.69 38.67 -16.87
N PHE A 8 18.67 37.95 -16.33
CA PHE A 8 18.53 37.14 -15.13
C PHE A 8 19.25 37.76 -13.94
N LEU A 9 18.56 37.87 -12.80
CA LEU A 9 19.17 38.31 -11.56
C LEU A 9 19.99 37.19 -10.93
N VAL A 10 21.17 37.53 -10.41
CA VAL A 10 22.07 36.60 -9.71
C VAL A 10 22.41 37.17 -8.33
N PRO A 11 22.32 36.40 -7.23
CA PRO A 11 22.59 36.92 -5.90
C PRO A 11 24.06 37.36 -5.78
N GLY A 12 24.30 38.58 -5.27
CA GLY A 12 25.65 39.09 -5.00
C GLY A 12 26.24 38.63 -3.66
N LYS A 13 25.48 37.89 -2.85
CA LYS A 13 25.89 37.35 -1.54
C LYS A 13 25.41 35.90 -1.44
N GLY A 14 26.33 34.98 -1.13
CA GLY A 14 26.06 33.54 -1.08
C GLY A 14 27.35 32.77 -0.83
N PHE A 15 27.27 31.44 -0.79
CA PHE A 15 28.47 30.59 -0.80
C PHE A 15 29.10 30.66 -2.20
N PRO A 16 30.40 30.97 -2.32
CA PRO A 16 31.06 31.17 -3.62
C PRO A 16 31.01 29.92 -4.51
N GLU A 17 30.86 28.73 -3.93
CA GLU A 17 30.73 27.48 -4.68
C GLU A 17 29.39 27.34 -5.41
N PHE A 18 28.35 28.02 -4.93
CA PHE A 18 27.04 28.05 -5.59
C PHE A 18 26.93 29.20 -6.58
N VAL A 19 27.34 30.40 -6.17
CA VAL A 19 27.36 31.61 -7.01
C VAL A 19 28.54 32.50 -6.59
N PHE A 20 29.40 32.83 -7.54
CA PHE A 20 30.52 33.76 -7.39
C PHE A 20 30.47 34.82 -8.48
N VAL A 21 30.66 36.08 -8.09
CA VAL A 21 30.64 37.23 -8.99
C VAL A 21 32.04 37.83 -9.00
N HIS A 22 32.74 37.73 -10.14
CA HIS A 22 34.06 38.30 -10.32
C HIS A 22 33.95 39.61 -11.12
N TYR A 23 34.44 40.70 -10.54
CA TYR A 23 34.51 42.00 -11.20
C TYR A 23 35.94 42.26 -11.68
N ASP A 24 36.16 42.13 -12.98
CA ASP A 24 37.45 42.46 -13.59
C ASP A 24 37.55 43.99 -13.77
N GLN A 25 38.34 44.63 -12.89
CA GLN A 25 38.56 46.07 -12.91
C GLN A 25 39.26 46.57 -14.18
N GLU A 26 40.04 45.73 -14.87
CA GLU A 26 40.80 46.12 -16.07
C GLU A 26 39.93 46.10 -17.33
N ARG A 27 38.99 45.15 -17.40
CA ARG A 27 38.09 45.00 -18.56
C ARG A 27 36.72 45.64 -18.36
N ASN A 28 36.39 46.04 -17.13
CA ASN A 28 35.07 46.54 -16.74
C ASN A 28 33.95 45.52 -17.08
N VAL A 29 34.24 44.23 -16.89
CA VAL A 29 33.33 43.10 -17.17
C VAL A 29 33.10 42.33 -15.88
N THR A 30 31.82 42.06 -15.59
CA THR A 30 31.40 41.17 -14.51
C THR A 30 31.20 39.76 -15.06
N THR A 31 31.93 38.78 -14.53
CA THR A 31 31.74 37.35 -14.84
C THR A 31 31.07 36.63 -13.68
N PHE A 32 30.28 35.61 -13.99
CA PHE A 32 29.50 34.84 -13.04
C PHE A 32 29.90 33.38 -13.15
N ASP A 33 30.26 32.78 -12.02
CA ASP A 33 30.68 31.39 -11.91
C ASP A 33 29.97 30.73 -10.72
N GLY A 34 30.02 29.40 -10.63
CA GLY A 34 29.44 28.64 -9.52
C GLY A 34 28.50 27.54 -9.98
N PHE A 35 28.19 26.62 -9.06
CA PHE A 35 27.36 25.45 -9.34
C PHE A 35 26.00 25.83 -9.93
N SER A 36 25.31 26.82 -9.38
CA SER A 36 23.99 27.24 -9.86
C SER A 36 24.05 27.88 -11.25
N ILE A 37 25.14 28.57 -11.58
CA ILE A 37 25.38 29.19 -12.89
C ILE A 37 25.68 28.11 -13.94
N ASP A 38 26.56 27.16 -13.62
CA ASP A 38 26.90 26.05 -14.51
C ASP A 38 25.68 25.16 -14.81
N VAL A 39 24.85 24.87 -13.79
CA VAL A 39 23.61 24.10 -13.97
C VAL A 39 22.65 24.86 -14.90
N PHE A 40 22.50 26.18 -14.73
CA PHE A 40 21.64 26.99 -15.57
C PHE A 40 22.12 27.03 -17.03
N HIS A 41 23.42 27.23 -17.26
CA HIS A 41 24.00 27.16 -18.60
C HIS A 41 23.83 25.78 -19.24
N ALA A 42 24.03 24.71 -18.47
CA ALA A 42 23.84 23.35 -18.97
C ALA A 42 22.37 23.03 -19.29
N ALA A 43 21.42 23.69 -18.62
CA ALA A 43 20.00 23.61 -18.93
C ALA A 43 19.66 24.39 -20.20
N ILE A 44 20.17 25.62 -20.35
CA ILE A 44 19.95 26.44 -21.55
C ILE A 44 20.56 25.83 -22.80
N ALA A 45 21.75 25.23 -22.70
CA ALA A 45 22.42 24.59 -23.84
C ALA A 45 21.63 23.39 -24.41
N ARG A 46 20.63 22.87 -23.68
CA ARG A 46 19.73 21.80 -24.15
C ARG A 46 18.44 22.32 -24.78
N LEU A 47 18.20 23.62 -24.76
CA LEU A 47 17.02 24.17 -25.41
C LEU A 47 17.16 24.04 -26.94
N PRO A 48 16.05 23.76 -27.68
CA PRO A 48 16.10 23.55 -29.13
C PRO A 48 16.34 24.84 -29.93
N TYR A 49 16.55 25.97 -29.25
CA TYR A 49 16.79 27.29 -29.82
C TYR A 49 17.79 28.06 -28.96
N ASP A 50 18.48 29.02 -29.57
CA ASP A 50 19.51 29.82 -28.90
C ASP A 50 18.87 30.90 -28.01
N VAL A 51 19.25 30.91 -26.72
CA VAL A 51 18.77 31.87 -25.72
C VAL A 51 19.94 32.73 -25.28
N SER A 52 19.97 33.98 -25.73
CA SER A 52 20.98 34.93 -25.29
C SER A 52 20.65 35.42 -23.87
N VAL A 53 21.55 35.17 -22.93
CA VAL A 53 21.40 35.49 -21.50
C VAL A 53 22.33 36.63 -21.10
N GLU A 54 21.83 37.52 -20.26
CA GLU A 54 22.58 38.55 -19.55
C GLU A 54 22.33 38.40 -18.05
N PHE A 55 23.39 38.18 -17.26
CA PHE A 55 23.30 38.12 -15.81
C PHE A 55 23.53 39.48 -15.18
N ILE A 56 22.73 39.80 -14.16
CA ILE A 56 22.76 41.08 -13.46
C ILE A 56 22.87 40.81 -11.96
N THR A 57 23.91 41.36 -11.33
CA THR A 57 24.16 41.16 -9.90
C THR A 57 23.11 41.86 -9.05
N PHE A 58 22.50 41.12 -8.13
CA PHE A 58 21.60 41.65 -7.11
C PHE A 58 22.39 41.96 -5.83
N VAL A 59 22.70 43.24 -5.61
CA VAL A 59 23.64 43.69 -4.55
C VAL A 59 22.95 43.97 -3.21
N ASN A 60 21.71 44.47 -3.23
CA ASN A 60 20.99 44.96 -2.05
C ASN A 60 19.62 44.31 -1.89
N GLY A 61 19.47 43.46 -0.87
CA GLY A 61 18.20 42.85 -0.47
C GLY A 61 18.34 41.39 -0.05
N SER A 62 17.24 40.80 0.40
CA SER A 62 17.10 39.37 0.64
C SER A 62 16.74 38.61 -0.64
N TYR A 63 16.81 37.27 -0.62
CA TYR A 63 16.29 36.44 -1.70
C TYR A 63 14.80 36.69 -1.98
N ASN A 64 14.02 37.12 -0.98
CA ASN A 64 12.62 37.48 -1.19
C ASN A 64 12.50 38.77 -2.01
N ASP A 65 13.35 39.77 -1.75
CA ASP A 65 13.39 41.01 -2.52
C ASP A 65 13.80 40.75 -3.97
N MET A 66 14.76 39.85 -4.18
CA MET A 66 15.18 39.41 -5.51
C MET A 66 14.05 38.73 -6.29
N VAL A 67 13.31 37.81 -5.65
CA VAL A 67 12.14 37.16 -6.24
C VAL A 67 11.04 38.18 -6.55
N MET A 68 10.84 39.18 -5.70
CA MET A 68 9.88 40.25 -5.95
C MET A 68 10.22 41.09 -7.19
N GLN A 69 11.50 41.31 -7.49
CA GLN A 69 11.91 42.01 -8.73
C GLN A 69 11.56 41.22 -10.00
N VAL A 70 11.59 39.88 -9.92
CA VAL A 70 11.13 39.00 -11.01
C VAL A 70 9.61 39.07 -11.15
N TYR A 71 8.87 39.05 -10.04
CA TYR A 71 7.41 39.19 -10.05
C TYR A 71 6.93 40.52 -10.62
N LEU A 72 7.60 41.63 -10.28
CA LEU A 72 7.32 42.97 -10.82
C LEU A 72 7.70 43.13 -12.31
N GLN A 73 8.11 42.04 -12.98
CA GLN A 73 8.51 41.99 -14.39
C GLN A 73 9.68 42.92 -14.72
N GLY A 74 10.52 43.26 -13.73
CA GLY A 74 11.75 44.02 -13.95
C GLY A 74 12.83 43.21 -14.69
N TYR A 75 12.77 41.88 -14.57
CA TYR A 75 13.75 40.91 -15.07
C TYR A 75 13.06 39.63 -15.56
N ASP A 76 13.72 38.87 -16.41
CA ASP A 76 13.15 37.68 -17.06
C ASP A 76 13.30 36.40 -16.21
N GLY A 77 14.06 36.47 -15.11
CA GLY A 77 14.14 35.44 -14.08
C GLY A 77 15.25 35.72 -13.05
N ALA A 78 15.48 34.76 -12.15
CA ALA A 78 16.59 34.77 -11.21
C ALA A 78 17.27 33.39 -11.10
N VAL A 79 18.59 33.41 -11.03
CA VAL A 79 19.47 32.24 -11.04
C VAL A 79 20.39 32.29 -9.81
N GLY A 80 20.42 31.21 -9.05
CA GLY A 80 21.24 31.07 -7.85
C GLY A 80 20.71 29.98 -6.94
N ASP A 81 21.27 29.90 -5.74
CA ASP A 81 20.89 29.06 -4.59
C ASP A 81 19.55 29.49 -3.96
N ILE A 82 18.52 29.68 -4.80
CA ILE A 82 17.21 30.15 -4.41
C ILE A 82 16.36 28.97 -3.93
N THR A 83 16.14 28.88 -2.62
CA THR A 83 15.23 27.90 -2.03
C THR A 83 13.80 28.07 -2.56
N ILE A 84 13.23 26.99 -3.06
CA ILE A 84 11.82 26.92 -3.43
C ILE A 84 11.00 26.86 -2.13
N THR A 85 10.17 27.87 -1.90
CA THR A 85 9.30 27.96 -0.71
C THR A 85 7.87 28.28 -1.12
N PRO A 86 6.85 27.84 -0.35
CA PRO A 86 5.45 28.14 -0.66
C PRO A 86 5.18 29.64 -0.81
N ASN A 87 5.81 30.47 0.03
CA ASN A 87 5.66 31.92 -0.03
C ASN A 87 6.20 32.51 -1.35
N ARG A 88 7.38 32.07 -1.81
CA ARG A 88 7.96 32.56 -3.08
C ARG A 88 7.16 32.08 -4.30
N SER A 89 6.66 30.84 -4.27
CA SER A 89 5.84 30.26 -5.35
C SER A 89 4.48 30.97 -5.54
N GLN A 90 4.04 31.81 -4.60
CA GLN A 90 2.88 32.68 -4.80
C GLN A 90 3.15 33.79 -5.82
N TYR A 91 4.41 34.23 -5.96
CA TYR A 91 4.79 35.38 -6.78
C TYR A 91 5.47 34.98 -8.10
N VAL A 92 6.22 33.88 -8.12
CA VAL A 92 6.99 33.42 -9.29
C VAL A 92 6.77 31.94 -9.53
N ASP A 93 7.03 31.49 -10.76
CA ASP A 93 7.09 30.07 -11.08
C ASP A 93 8.55 29.60 -10.98
N PHE A 94 8.76 28.46 -10.33
CA PHE A 94 10.10 27.85 -10.20
C PHE A 94 10.29 26.72 -11.20
N SER A 95 11.53 26.54 -11.66
CA SER A 95 11.94 25.29 -12.29
C SER A 95 11.82 24.11 -11.31
N MET A 96 11.83 22.89 -11.83
CA MET A 96 12.14 21.70 -11.03
C MET A 96 13.44 21.90 -10.23
N PRO A 97 13.53 21.37 -9.00
CA PRO A 97 14.70 21.56 -8.18
C PRO A 97 15.91 20.85 -8.76
N TYR A 98 17.04 21.55 -8.79
CA TYR A 98 18.30 21.01 -9.30
C TYR A 98 19.24 20.52 -8.18
N THR A 99 18.80 20.61 -6.91
CA THR A 99 19.51 20.06 -5.74
C THR A 99 18.65 19.06 -4.97
N ASP A 100 19.23 18.46 -3.92
CA ASP A 100 18.49 17.66 -2.96
C ASP A 100 17.54 18.51 -2.11
N LEU A 101 16.47 17.87 -1.64
CA LEU A 101 15.38 18.48 -0.89
C LEU A 101 15.61 18.32 0.61
N GLY A 102 15.28 19.34 1.40
CA GLY A 102 15.25 19.25 2.85
C GLY A 102 16.42 19.92 3.56
N VAL A 103 16.36 19.80 4.89
CA VAL A 103 17.29 20.35 5.86
C VAL A 103 17.95 19.21 6.61
N ALA A 104 19.25 19.30 6.87
CA ALA A 104 19.98 18.32 7.65
C ALA A 104 20.59 18.94 8.92
N VAL A 105 20.67 18.13 9.96
CA VAL A 105 21.35 18.44 11.21
C VAL A 105 22.69 17.71 11.23
N VAL A 106 23.79 18.44 11.33
CA VAL A 106 25.15 17.88 11.45
C VAL A 106 25.69 18.10 12.85
N ALA A 107 26.29 17.06 13.43
CA ALA A 107 27.15 17.22 14.61
C ALA A 107 28.34 16.24 14.62
N LYS A 108 29.18 16.39 15.65
CA LYS A 108 30.37 15.59 15.89
C LYS A 108 30.01 14.23 16.52
N LEU A 109 30.55 13.15 15.98
CA LEU A 109 30.34 11.77 16.44
C LEU A 109 31.35 11.41 17.54
N ASP A 110 30.89 11.33 18.80
CA ASP A 110 31.67 10.81 19.93
C ASP A 110 31.42 9.30 20.09
N VAL A 111 32.29 8.47 19.53
CA VAL A 111 32.21 7.00 19.72
C VAL A 111 32.86 6.65 21.06
N GLN A 112 32.05 6.28 22.05
CA GLN A 112 32.52 5.67 23.30
C GLN A 112 32.37 4.13 23.26
N ASP A 113 33.49 3.46 23.52
CA ASP A 113 33.66 2.05 23.95
C ASP A 113 33.32 0.93 22.93
N PRO A 114 34.31 0.18 22.41
CA PRO A 114 34.12 -0.91 21.44
C PRO A 114 33.22 -2.05 21.93
N TRP A 115 33.08 -2.22 23.25
CA TRP A 115 32.27 -3.28 23.87
C TRP A 115 30.85 -2.85 24.24
N PHE A 116 30.44 -1.65 23.77
CA PHE A 116 29.12 -1.08 24.06
C PHE A 116 27.96 -2.04 23.75
N PHE A 117 28.10 -2.89 22.73
CA PHE A 117 27.06 -3.83 22.34
C PHE A 117 26.76 -4.92 23.38
N LEU A 118 27.65 -5.25 24.32
CA LEU A 118 27.40 -6.27 25.35
C LEU A 118 26.57 -5.78 26.55
N ARG A 119 26.34 -4.46 26.66
CA ARG A 119 25.56 -3.82 27.74
C ARG A 119 24.04 -4.08 27.79
N PRO A 120 23.32 -4.50 26.73
CA PRO A 120 21.86 -4.64 26.73
C PRO A 120 21.25 -5.66 27.72
N LEU A 121 22.06 -6.51 28.35
CA LEU A 121 21.62 -7.55 29.29
C LEU A 121 22.24 -7.35 30.68
N ARG A 122 21.43 -7.39 31.73
CA ARG A 122 21.93 -7.43 33.12
C ARG A 122 22.75 -8.70 33.33
N HIS A 123 23.81 -8.64 34.13
CA HIS A 123 24.67 -9.79 34.45
C HIS A 123 23.89 -11.01 34.95
N GLU A 124 22.78 -10.80 35.65
CA GLU A 124 21.88 -11.86 36.11
C GLU A 124 21.27 -12.67 34.96
N LEU A 125 20.88 -12.03 33.85
CA LEU A 125 20.27 -12.71 32.71
C LEU A 125 21.30 -13.55 31.93
N TRP A 126 22.56 -13.07 31.86
CA TRP A 126 23.66 -13.84 31.31
C TRP A 126 23.93 -15.11 32.11
N ILE A 127 23.91 -15.01 33.45
CA ILE A 127 24.09 -16.16 34.34
C ILE A 127 22.94 -17.17 34.18
N ILE A 128 21.68 -16.69 34.18
CA ILE A 128 20.51 -17.56 34.00
C ILE A 128 20.55 -18.27 32.64
N SER A 129 20.93 -17.56 31.58
CA SER A 129 21.04 -18.11 30.22
C SER A 129 22.14 -19.18 30.14
N ALA A 130 23.29 -18.95 30.78
CA ALA A 130 24.37 -19.93 30.86
C ALA A 130 23.95 -21.18 31.66
N CYS A 131 23.23 -21.01 32.78
CA CYS A 131 22.71 -22.12 33.57
C CYS A 131 21.70 -22.97 32.78
N LEU A 132 20.75 -22.33 32.09
CA LEU A 132 19.76 -23.02 31.26
C LEU A 132 20.39 -23.76 30.07
N PHE A 133 21.44 -23.18 29.47
CA PHE A 133 22.22 -23.80 28.39
C PHE A 133 22.88 -25.11 28.84
N VAL A 134 23.51 -25.13 30.02
CA VAL A 134 24.12 -26.36 30.56
C VAL A 134 23.06 -27.38 30.97
N LEU A 135 21.96 -26.93 31.58
CA LEU A 135 20.86 -27.79 32.01
C LEU A 135 20.21 -28.52 30.84
N THR A 136 19.95 -27.83 29.73
CA THR A 136 19.33 -28.41 28.53
C THR A 136 20.24 -29.43 27.85
N GLY A 137 21.53 -29.14 27.71
CA GLY A 137 22.51 -30.12 27.23
C GLY A 137 22.55 -31.39 28.10
N PHE A 138 22.47 -31.23 29.43
CA PHE A 138 22.45 -32.36 30.37
C PHE A 138 21.17 -33.19 30.25
N VAL A 139 20.00 -32.55 30.11
CA VAL A 139 18.71 -33.26 29.95
C VAL A 139 18.69 -34.05 28.64
N VAL A 140 19.17 -33.47 27.54
CA VAL A 140 19.26 -34.17 26.26
C VAL A 140 20.23 -35.36 26.34
N TRP A 141 21.39 -35.17 26.96
CA TRP A 141 22.33 -36.26 27.22
C TRP A 141 21.69 -37.37 28.05
N LEU A 142 20.95 -37.06 29.12
CA LEU A 142 20.34 -38.08 29.98
C LEU A 142 19.30 -38.95 29.23
N ILE A 143 18.60 -38.36 28.26
CA ILE A 143 17.61 -39.07 27.43
C ILE A 143 18.33 -39.89 26.34
N GLU A 144 19.27 -39.30 25.60
CA GLU A 144 19.93 -39.95 24.46
C GLU A 144 21.04 -40.93 24.86
N HIS A 145 21.65 -40.79 26.05
CA HIS A 145 22.77 -41.64 26.49
C HIS A 145 22.42 -43.13 26.53
N ARG A 146 21.14 -43.48 26.73
CA ARG A 146 20.71 -44.89 26.80
C ARG A 146 20.53 -45.54 25.44
N THR A 147 20.25 -44.77 24.40
CA THR A 147 19.86 -45.29 23.08
C THR A 147 20.88 -44.97 22.00
N ASN A 148 21.48 -43.78 22.05
CA ASN A 148 22.35 -43.28 21.03
C ASN A 148 23.83 -43.50 21.40
N SER A 149 24.52 -44.32 20.60
CA SER A 149 25.94 -44.63 20.76
C SER A 149 26.86 -43.40 20.71
N GLN A 150 26.42 -42.29 20.09
CA GLN A 150 27.20 -41.04 20.02
C GLN A 150 27.29 -40.29 21.35
N PHE A 151 26.35 -40.54 22.27
CA PHE A 151 26.33 -39.94 23.62
C PHE A 151 26.97 -40.85 24.68
N GLN A 152 27.55 -41.99 24.26
CA GLN A 152 28.25 -42.96 25.10
C GLN A 152 29.77 -42.85 24.89
N GLY A 153 30.55 -42.87 25.97
CA GLY A 153 32.00 -42.66 25.92
C GLY A 153 32.62 -42.44 27.29
N SER A 154 33.88 -42.01 27.36
CA SER A 154 34.54 -41.69 28.63
C SER A 154 33.93 -40.44 29.30
N PRO A 155 34.01 -40.27 30.63
CA PRO A 155 33.36 -39.14 31.33
C PRO A 155 33.72 -37.75 30.79
N ALA A 156 34.97 -37.57 30.32
CA ALA A 156 35.43 -36.32 29.72
C ALA A 156 34.81 -36.08 28.32
N GLN A 157 34.63 -37.15 27.53
CA GLN A 157 33.94 -37.06 26.23
C GLN A 157 32.45 -36.77 26.41
N GLN A 158 31.82 -37.34 27.44
CA GLN A 158 30.41 -37.10 27.75
C GLN A 158 30.15 -35.63 28.13
N MET A 159 31.01 -35.05 28.98
CA MET A 159 30.94 -33.62 29.30
C MET A 159 31.16 -32.74 28.05
N GLY A 160 32.09 -33.14 27.19
CA GLY A 160 32.30 -32.49 25.89
C GLY A 160 31.06 -32.53 25.00
N THR A 161 30.39 -33.69 24.92
CA THR A 161 29.16 -33.83 24.12
C THR A 161 27.99 -33.03 24.68
N ILE A 162 27.84 -32.90 26.01
CA ILE A 162 26.78 -32.07 26.63
C ILE A 162 26.92 -30.60 26.22
N LEU A 163 28.13 -30.05 26.31
CA LEU A 163 28.39 -28.64 26.00
C LEU A 163 28.42 -28.39 24.49
N TRP A 164 28.99 -29.31 23.71
CA TRP A 164 29.02 -29.25 22.26
C TRP A 164 27.60 -29.32 21.67
N PHE A 165 26.75 -30.20 22.19
CA PHE A 165 25.37 -30.33 21.74
C PHE A 165 24.59 -29.03 21.98
N ALA A 166 24.62 -28.52 23.22
CA ALA A 166 23.96 -27.26 23.55
C ALA A 166 24.48 -26.11 22.66
N ALA A 167 25.79 -26.04 22.40
CA ALA A 167 26.39 -25.04 21.51
C ALA A 167 25.98 -25.21 20.04
N SER A 168 25.90 -26.44 19.56
CA SER A 168 25.52 -26.75 18.17
C SER A 168 24.10 -26.31 17.86
N THR A 169 23.16 -26.44 18.81
CA THR A 169 21.77 -25.98 18.64
C THR A 169 21.62 -24.46 18.50
N LEU A 170 22.62 -23.68 18.95
CA LEU A 170 22.63 -22.23 18.78
C LEU A 170 23.12 -21.77 17.39
N VAL A 171 23.89 -22.60 16.68
CA VAL A 171 24.66 -22.18 15.48
C VAL A 171 24.28 -22.99 14.23
N TYR A 172 23.90 -24.25 14.38
CA TYR A 172 23.59 -25.15 13.27
C TYR A 172 22.19 -25.75 13.42
N ALA A 173 21.25 -25.30 12.59
CA ALA A 173 19.87 -25.81 12.59
C ALA A 173 19.72 -27.24 12.04
N HIS A 174 20.78 -27.86 11.51
CA HIS A 174 20.74 -29.22 10.98
C HIS A 174 22.09 -29.92 11.18
N ARG A 175 22.13 -30.99 11.99
CA ARG A 175 22.86 -32.25 11.70
C ARG A 175 22.94 -33.31 12.81
N GLU A 176 22.28 -33.16 13.96
CA GLU A 176 22.34 -34.22 14.98
C GLU A 176 21.11 -35.13 14.95
N LYS A 177 21.33 -36.42 14.64
CA LYS A 177 20.28 -37.45 14.63
C LYS A 177 19.90 -37.79 16.07
N LEU A 178 19.03 -36.96 16.68
CA LEU A 178 18.33 -37.32 17.90
C LEU A 178 17.39 -38.49 17.59
N GLU A 179 17.57 -39.62 18.28
CA GLU A 179 16.75 -40.80 18.05
C GLU A 179 15.43 -40.69 18.82
N HIS A 180 15.44 -40.08 20.01
CA HIS A 180 14.28 -40.00 20.87
C HIS A 180 13.42 -38.75 20.60
N ASN A 181 12.11 -38.95 20.44
CA ASN A 181 11.17 -37.84 20.21
C ASN A 181 11.07 -36.88 21.40
N LEU A 182 11.35 -37.35 22.62
CA LEU A 182 11.36 -36.52 23.82
C LEU A 182 12.54 -35.55 23.83
N SER A 183 13.72 -35.99 23.37
CA SER A 183 14.90 -35.12 23.19
C SER A 183 14.62 -34.03 22.16
N LYS A 184 13.94 -34.37 21.05
CA LYS A 184 13.53 -33.40 20.02
C LYS A 184 12.59 -32.33 20.60
N PHE A 185 11.66 -32.73 21.48
CA PHE A 185 10.77 -31.79 22.16
C PHE A 185 11.53 -30.84 23.10
N VAL A 186 12.45 -31.36 23.92
CA VAL A 186 13.28 -30.55 24.84
C VAL A 186 14.13 -29.55 24.06
N VAL A 187 14.71 -29.97 22.94
CA VAL A 187 15.46 -29.06 22.04
C VAL A 187 14.54 -28.01 21.42
N GLY A 188 13.32 -28.38 21.02
CA GLY A 188 12.32 -27.41 20.52
C GLY A 188 11.99 -26.31 21.54
N VAL A 189 11.81 -26.67 22.81
CA VAL A 189 11.57 -25.70 23.89
C VAL A 189 12.79 -24.81 24.14
N TRP A 190 14.00 -25.38 24.10
CA TRP A 190 15.24 -24.60 24.28
C TRP A 190 15.47 -23.60 23.13
N LEU A 191 15.26 -24.02 21.88
CA LEU A 191 15.34 -23.14 20.70
C LEU A 191 14.37 -21.95 20.82
N PHE A 192 13.18 -22.18 21.38
CA PHE A 192 12.21 -21.12 21.63
C PHE A 192 12.68 -20.11 22.71
N VAL A 193 13.35 -20.57 23.77
CA VAL A 193 13.93 -19.68 24.80
C VAL A 193 15.08 -18.84 24.23
N VAL A 194 15.96 -19.45 23.43
CA VAL A 194 17.07 -18.76 22.75
C VAL A 194 16.53 -17.67 21.82
N LEU A 195 15.47 -17.96 21.06
CA LEU A 195 14.80 -17.01 20.18
C LEU A 195 14.29 -15.77 20.95
N ILE A 196 13.73 -15.97 22.14
CA ILE A 196 13.24 -14.87 23.00
C ILE A 196 14.42 -14.02 23.50
N LEU A 197 15.52 -14.64 23.93
CA LEU A 197 16.68 -13.92 24.47
C LEU A 197 17.39 -13.08 23.40
N THR A 198 17.57 -13.61 22.19
CA THR A 198 18.25 -12.91 21.10
C THR A 198 17.41 -11.76 20.54
N SER A 199 16.09 -11.93 20.45
CA SER A 199 15.17 -10.86 20.03
C SER A 199 15.09 -9.72 21.06
N SER A 200 15.08 -10.04 22.35
CA SER A 200 15.12 -9.02 23.41
C SER A 200 16.45 -8.25 23.40
N TYR A 201 17.57 -8.95 23.17
CA TYR A 201 18.89 -8.36 23.08
C TYR A 201 19.03 -7.40 21.88
N THR A 202 18.61 -7.83 20.68
CA THR A 202 18.71 -7.00 19.47
C THR A 202 17.81 -5.78 19.54
N ALA A 203 16.60 -5.90 20.11
CA ALA A 203 15.72 -4.77 20.33
C ALA A 203 16.31 -3.73 21.29
N ASN A 204 16.93 -4.17 22.40
CA ASN A 204 17.59 -3.27 23.35
C ASN A 204 18.86 -2.65 22.78
N LEU A 205 19.65 -3.40 21.99
CA LEU A 205 20.84 -2.89 21.33
C LEU A 205 20.47 -1.86 20.25
N SER A 206 19.46 -2.14 19.44
CA SER A 206 18.95 -1.20 18.44
C SER A 206 18.37 0.05 19.10
N SER A 207 17.66 -0.10 20.21
CA SER A 207 17.20 1.03 21.03
C SER A 207 18.37 1.84 21.59
N LEU A 208 19.45 1.19 22.05
CA LEU A 208 20.67 1.86 22.54
C LEU A 208 21.40 2.61 21.41
N LEU A 209 21.44 2.05 20.21
CA LEU A 209 22.05 2.67 19.02
C LEU A 209 21.19 3.82 18.45
N THR A 210 19.85 3.69 18.49
CA THR A 210 18.95 4.80 18.12
C THR A 210 18.95 5.90 19.19
N VAL A 211 19.07 5.57 20.48
CA VAL A 211 19.21 6.55 21.56
C VAL A 211 20.59 7.23 21.55
N GLN A 212 21.61 6.59 20.97
CA GLN A 212 22.91 7.20 20.70
C GLN A 212 22.94 8.09 19.44
N GLN A 213 21.85 8.23 18.68
CA GLN A 213 21.67 9.44 17.86
C GLN A 213 21.57 10.61 18.84
N ILE A 214 22.70 11.33 18.95
CA ILE A 214 23.02 12.32 19.97
C ILE A 214 21.78 13.12 20.38
N GLN A 215 21.30 12.90 21.61
CA GLN A 215 20.33 13.80 22.23
C GLN A 215 21.03 15.14 22.45
N LEU A 216 20.82 16.07 21.51
CA LEU A 216 21.13 17.49 21.70
C LEU A 216 20.52 17.92 23.04
N SER A 217 21.36 18.36 23.98
CA SER A 217 20.90 18.71 25.31
C SER A 217 19.97 19.93 25.20
N LYS A 218 18.96 20.05 26.09
CA LYS A 218 18.05 21.21 26.09
C LYS A 218 18.78 22.57 26.22
N HIS A 219 20.05 22.58 26.61
CA HIS A 219 20.87 23.78 26.83
C HIS A 219 21.88 24.06 25.71
N ASP A 220 21.88 23.26 24.64
CA ASP A 220 22.89 23.38 23.58
C ASP A 220 22.51 24.44 22.53
N TYR A 221 23.52 25.17 22.04
CA TYR A 221 23.42 26.13 20.93
C TYR A 221 23.47 25.41 19.58
N VAL A 222 22.73 25.93 18.60
CA VAL A 222 22.63 25.39 17.25
C VAL A 222 22.98 26.47 16.22
N GLY A 223 23.82 26.13 15.25
CA GLY A 223 24.23 27.01 14.17
C GLY A 223 23.35 26.89 12.93
N TYR A 224 23.21 27.97 12.15
CA TYR A 224 22.54 27.99 10.84
C TYR A 224 23.12 29.09 9.94
N TRP A 225 22.82 29.07 8.64
CA TRP A 225 23.29 30.09 7.71
C TRP A 225 22.48 31.39 7.79
N SER A 226 23.17 32.53 7.95
CA SER A 226 22.52 33.84 8.15
C SER A 226 21.76 34.36 6.93
N GLY A 227 22.10 33.88 5.73
CA GLY A 227 21.44 34.29 4.48
C GLY A 227 20.09 33.61 4.23
N ASN A 228 19.75 32.57 5.00
CA ASN A 228 18.53 31.79 4.84
C ASN A 228 17.58 31.95 6.03
N THR A 229 16.74 32.99 5.95
CA THR A 229 15.69 33.26 6.93
C THR A 229 14.62 32.15 6.98
N HIS A 230 14.53 31.29 5.96
CA HIS A 230 13.58 30.17 5.93
C HIS A 230 14.01 29.03 6.87
N VAL A 231 15.29 28.64 6.84
CA VAL A 231 15.84 27.64 7.78
C VAL A 231 15.68 28.10 9.23
N GLN A 232 15.84 29.40 9.49
CA GLN A 232 15.57 29.98 10.81
C GLN A 232 14.09 29.78 11.22
N GLY A 233 13.14 30.06 10.34
CA GLY A 233 11.71 29.84 10.59
C GLY A 233 11.35 28.38 10.82
N VAL A 234 11.89 27.48 9.99
CA VAL A 234 11.68 26.02 10.07
C VAL A 234 12.26 25.44 11.37
N THR A 235 13.44 25.91 11.78
CA THR A 235 14.09 25.48 13.03
C THR A 235 13.28 25.92 14.26
N LYS A 236 12.59 27.08 14.18
CA LYS A 236 11.69 27.56 15.23
C LYS A 236 10.41 26.74 15.34
N SER A 237 9.74 26.44 14.22
CA SER A 237 8.40 25.82 14.22
C SER A 237 8.42 24.30 14.41
N ASN A 238 9.42 23.61 13.83
CA ASN A 238 9.38 22.14 13.73
C ASN A 238 10.33 21.45 14.71
N LEU A 239 11.43 22.12 15.09
CA LEU A 239 12.48 21.55 15.94
C LEU A 239 12.46 22.07 17.40
N ASN A 240 11.51 22.95 17.77
CA ASN A 240 11.34 23.50 19.13
C ASN A 240 12.61 24.17 19.71
N PHE A 241 13.48 24.74 18.87
CA PHE A 241 14.60 25.56 19.35
C PHE A 241 14.15 26.99 19.67
N ALA A 242 14.54 27.49 20.85
CA ALA A 242 14.19 28.85 21.29
C ALA A 242 15.13 29.88 20.62
N ASP A 243 14.65 31.09 20.35
CA ASP A 243 15.38 32.12 19.58
C ASP A 243 16.74 32.49 20.17
N ASN A 244 16.90 32.39 21.49
CA ASN A 244 18.16 32.65 22.18
C ASN A 244 19.23 31.56 21.99
N ARG A 245 18.92 30.45 21.31
CA ARG A 245 19.84 29.31 21.10
C ARG A 245 20.38 29.18 19.67
N LEU A 246 19.91 30.01 18.74
CA LEU A 246 20.32 29.97 17.34
C LEU A 246 21.46 30.96 17.07
N LYS A 247 22.56 30.48 16.49
CA LYS A 247 23.70 31.31 16.10
C LYS A 247 23.83 31.37 14.57
N PRO A 248 23.77 32.57 13.96
CA PRO A 248 23.93 32.72 12.52
C PRO A 248 25.42 32.67 12.13
N TYR A 249 25.72 32.03 11.00
CA TYR A 249 27.06 31.93 10.42
C TYR A 249 27.01 32.19 8.91
N GLN A 250 28.14 32.54 8.30
CA GLN A 250 28.20 33.02 6.91
C GLN A 250 29.04 32.14 5.98
N SER A 251 29.91 31.29 6.53
CA SER A 251 30.80 30.44 5.73
C SER A 251 30.84 28.99 6.22
N PRO A 252 31.28 28.03 5.37
CA PRO A 252 31.52 26.66 5.82
C PRO A 252 32.64 26.57 6.86
N PHE A 253 33.54 27.55 6.92
CA PHE A 253 34.59 27.61 7.94
C PHE A 253 34.03 27.98 9.31
N ASP A 254 33.08 28.91 9.36
CA ASP A 254 32.40 29.27 10.59
C ASP A 254 31.65 28.06 11.19
N TYR A 255 31.09 27.22 10.31
CA TYR A 255 30.47 25.96 10.69
C TYR A 255 31.46 25.03 11.38
N TYR A 256 32.65 24.88 10.79
CA TYR A 256 33.72 24.05 11.32
C TYR A 256 34.20 24.56 12.69
N ASP A 257 34.53 25.85 12.79
CA ASP A 257 35.03 26.46 14.02
C ASP A 257 34.00 26.32 15.16
N ALA A 258 32.73 26.64 14.88
CA ALA A 258 31.65 26.53 15.86
C ALA A 258 31.40 25.09 16.35
N LEU A 259 31.39 24.10 15.44
CA LEU A 259 31.23 22.68 15.81
C LEU A 259 32.46 22.12 16.54
N SER A 260 33.66 22.64 16.24
CA SER A 260 34.90 22.19 16.88
C SER A 260 34.99 22.66 18.34
N GLN A 261 34.52 23.87 18.64
CA GLN A 261 34.50 24.44 19.98
C GLN A 261 33.42 23.78 20.87
N GLY A 262 32.29 23.39 20.28
CA GLY A 262 31.15 22.79 20.98
C GLY A 262 30.37 23.81 21.83
N SER A 263 29.12 23.48 22.17
CA SER A 263 28.22 24.43 22.85
C SER A 263 28.71 24.90 24.23
N LYS A 264 29.56 24.12 24.91
CA LYS A 264 30.09 24.47 26.25
C LYS A 264 31.18 25.54 26.21
N ASN A 265 31.86 25.72 25.07
CA ASN A 265 32.99 26.64 24.92
C ASN A 265 32.68 27.83 23.99
N GLY A 266 31.41 28.21 23.86
CA GLY A 266 31.00 29.34 23.01
C GLY A 266 30.70 28.99 21.54
N GLY A 267 30.88 27.73 21.13
CA GLY A 267 30.50 27.21 19.81
C GLY A 267 29.04 26.73 19.74
N VAL A 268 28.80 25.68 18.97
CA VAL A 268 27.50 25.00 18.79
C VAL A 268 27.64 23.49 18.89
N SER A 269 26.60 22.81 19.36
CA SER A 269 26.58 21.33 19.38
C SER A 269 26.13 20.74 18.05
N ALA A 270 25.37 21.48 17.23
CA ALA A 270 24.92 21.04 15.92
C ALA A 270 24.75 22.22 14.97
N ILE A 271 24.72 21.92 13.67
CA ILE A 271 24.40 22.86 12.60
C ILE A 271 23.20 22.35 11.83
N VAL A 272 22.24 23.24 11.59
CA VAL A 272 21.01 22.96 10.85
C VAL A 272 21.00 23.83 9.61
N ASP A 273 21.04 23.20 8.45
CA ASP A 273 20.99 23.91 7.17
C ASP A 273 20.46 23.02 6.04
N GLU A 274 20.15 23.62 4.89
CA GLU A 274 19.70 22.85 3.72
C GLU A 274 20.75 21.82 3.29
N ILE A 275 20.28 20.65 2.83
CA ILE A 275 21.14 19.53 2.45
C ILE A 275 22.30 19.94 1.52
N PRO A 276 22.13 20.83 0.52
CA PRO A 276 23.24 21.26 -0.35
C PRO A 276 24.37 21.97 0.40
N TYR A 277 24.06 22.84 1.37
CA TYR A 277 25.09 23.52 2.19
C TYR A 277 25.80 22.54 3.13
N ILE A 278 25.06 21.59 3.68
CA ILE A 278 25.61 20.52 4.52
C ILE A 278 26.52 19.59 3.71
N LYS A 279 26.12 19.22 2.49
CA LYS A 279 26.95 18.43 1.57
C LYS A 279 28.25 19.15 1.23
N LEU A 280 28.19 20.45 0.95
CA LEU A 280 29.37 21.28 0.71
C LEU A 280 30.30 21.28 1.94
N PHE A 281 29.74 21.46 3.14
CA PHE A 281 30.50 21.42 4.40
C PHE A 281 31.18 20.06 4.61
N LEU A 282 30.44 18.95 4.45
CA LEU A 282 30.98 17.60 4.62
C LEU A 282 32.03 17.25 3.57
N ALA A 283 31.88 17.74 2.33
CA ALA A 283 32.86 17.56 1.27
C ALA A 283 34.18 18.30 1.54
N LYS A 284 34.13 19.47 2.19
CA LYS A 284 35.32 20.24 2.57
C LYS A 284 36.02 19.72 3.82
N TYR A 285 35.27 19.19 4.79
CA TYR A 285 35.80 18.77 6.11
C TYR A 285 35.67 17.26 6.35
N THR A 286 35.96 16.45 5.33
CA THR A 286 35.86 14.97 5.32
C THR A 286 36.74 14.27 6.37
N HIS A 287 37.85 14.90 6.78
CA HIS A 287 38.82 14.32 7.72
C HIS A 287 38.37 14.32 9.20
N ILE A 288 37.23 14.93 9.52
CA ILE A 288 36.81 15.17 10.90
C ILE A 288 35.42 14.54 11.11
N LYS A 289 35.23 13.90 12.27
CA LYS A 289 34.11 13.02 12.65
C LYS A 289 32.74 13.72 12.69
N TYR A 290 32.29 14.34 11.61
CA TYR A 290 30.97 14.97 11.50
C TYR A 290 30.05 14.08 10.66
N SER A 291 28.81 13.92 11.11
CA SER A 291 27.80 13.15 10.37
C SER A 291 26.44 13.84 10.44
N ILE A 292 25.61 13.57 9.43
CA ILE A 292 24.20 13.93 9.46
C ILE A 292 23.51 13.07 10.52
N ILE A 293 22.88 13.72 11.51
CA ILE A 293 22.15 13.08 12.61
C ILE A 293 20.68 12.91 12.25
N GLU A 294 20.11 13.93 11.62
CA GLU A 294 18.70 13.99 11.26
C GLU A 294 18.55 14.73 9.92
N SER A 295 17.63 14.28 9.08
CA SER A 295 17.27 14.94 7.82
C SER A 295 15.76 15.11 7.78
N LEU A 296 15.31 16.33 7.49
CA LEU A 296 13.91 16.72 7.45
C LEU A 296 13.56 17.20 6.04
N MET A 297 12.56 16.58 5.41
CA MET A 297 12.10 16.95 4.06
C MET A 297 11.18 18.17 4.12
N ILE A 298 11.70 19.33 4.56
CA ILE A 298 10.90 20.54 4.80
C ILE A 298 11.07 21.59 3.68
N THR A 299 12.19 21.57 2.96
CA THR A 299 12.44 22.49 1.83
C THR A 299 12.42 21.74 0.50
N ASN A 300 12.00 22.42 -0.56
CA ASN A 300 11.91 21.84 -1.90
C ASN A 300 13.20 22.03 -2.72
N GLY A 301 14.35 22.18 -2.07
CA GLY A 301 15.65 22.39 -2.73
C GLY A 301 15.75 23.73 -3.46
N PHE A 302 16.81 23.90 -4.27
CA PHE A 302 17.02 25.10 -5.07
C PHE A 302 16.41 24.98 -6.46
N GLY A 303 15.81 26.08 -6.92
CA GLY A 303 15.23 26.19 -8.27
C GLY A 303 15.46 27.57 -8.88
N PHE A 304 15.36 27.66 -10.20
CA PHE A 304 15.43 28.94 -10.91
C PHE A 304 14.05 29.60 -10.92
N ALA A 305 14.00 30.90 -10.63
CA ALA A 305 12.74 31.64 -10.54
C ALA A 305 12.43 32.37 -11.84
N PHE A 306 11.18 32.33 -12.29
CA PHE A 306 10.71 32.98 -13.51
C PHE A 306 9.39 33.72 -13.26
N PRO A 307 9.05 34.74 -14.05
CA PRO A 307 7.73 35.37 -14.02
C PRO A 307 6.62 34.32 -14.22
N LYS A 308 5.48 34.51 -13.54
CA LYS A 308 4.34 33.59 -13.66
C LYS A 308 3.89 33.42 -15.10
N GLY A 309 3.71 32.16 -15.52
CA GLY A 309 3.35 31.78 -16.88
C GLY A 309 4.49 31.87 -17.89
N SER A 310 5.74 32.02 -17.43
CA SER A 310 6.90 32.03 -18.32
C SER A 310 7.05 30.69 -19.06
N PRO A 311 7.20 30.71 -20.40
CA PRO A 311 7.35 29.48 -21.18
C PRO A 311 8.65 28.73 -20.86
N LEU A 312 9.67 29.44 -20.36
CA LEU A 312 10.97 28.87 -20.02
C LEU A 312 10.91 27.90 -18.83
N VAL A 313 9.89 28.01 -17.96
CA VAL A 313 9.80 27.17 -16.75
C VAL A 313 9.71 25.69 -17.11
N HIS A 314 8.83 25.35 -18.06
CA HIS A 314 8.62 23.98 -18.49
C HIS A 314 9.86 23.39 -19.16
N GLU A 315 10.50 24.17 -20.03
CA GLU A 315 11.64 23.72 -20.83
C GLU A 315 12.92 23.59 -19.98
N ILE A 316 13.19 24.55 -19.10
CA ILE A 316 14.30 24.49 -18.13
C ILE A 316 14.08 23.32 -17.17
N SER A 317 12.85 23.09 -16.72
CA SER A 317 12.52 21.95 -15.85
C SER A 317 12.78 20.61 -16.52
N ALA A 318 12.36 20.46 -17.79
CA ALA A 318 12.66 19.27 -18.59
C ALA A 318 14.17 19.07 -18.77
N ALA A 319 14.92 20.15 -19.04
CA ALA A 319 16.37 20.09 -19.17
C ALA A 319 17.08 19.68 -17.85
N ILE A 320 16.57 20.12 -16.69
CA ILE A 320 17.07 19.71 -15.37
C ILE A 320 16.82 18.22 -15.10
N VAL A 321 15.67 17.67 -15.53
CA VAL A 321 15.38 16.23 -15.42
C VAL A 321 16.35 15.42 -16.27
N GLN A 322 16.57 15.80 -17.52
CA GLN A 322 17.55 15.14 -18.40
C GLN A 322 18.97 15.21 -17.84
N LEU A 323 19.37 16.38 -17.32
CA LEU A 323 20.65 16.58 -16.63
C LEU A 323 20.84 15.64 -15.44
N ARG A 324 19.75 15.31 -14.73
CA ARG A 324 19.74 14.40 -13.59
C ARG A 324 19.85 12.94 -14.04
N GLU A 325 19.08 12.54 -15.06
CA GLU A 325 19.08 11.19 -15.61
C GLU A 325 20.44 10.80 -16.22
N GLU A 326 21.09 11.75 -16.89
CA GLU A 326 22.43 11.55 -17.47
C GLU A 326 23.56 11.56 -16.41
N GLY A 327 23.24 11.87 -15.15
CA GLY A 327 24.24 12.01 -14.07
C GLY A 327 25.09 13.29 -14.11
N LYS A 328 24.85 14.18 -15.09
CA LYS A 328 25.61 15.43 -15.28
C LYS A 328 25.45 16.42 -14.12
N LEU A 329 24.31 16.43 -13.42
CA LEU A 329 24.16 17.22 -12.18
C LEU A 329 25.16 16.76 -11.11
N SER A 330 25.35 15.45 -10.94
CA SER A 330 26.31 14.90 -9.98
C SER A 330 27.76 15.18 -10.38
N GLU A 331 28.06 15.27 -11.67
CA GLU A 331 29.38 15.69 -12.17
C GLU A 331 29.66 17.16 -11.84
N LEU A 332 28.68 18.05 -12.08
CA LEU A 332 28.78 19.47 -11.72
C LEU A 332 28.89 19.68 -10.20
N GLU A 333 28.14 18.90 -9.42
CA GLU A 333 28.21 18.92 -7.95
C GLU A 333 29.60 18.50 -7.47
N LYS A 334 30.16 17.41 -8.02
CA LYS A 334 31.54 17.00 -7.74
C LYS A 334 32.54 18.07 -8.15
N LYS A 335 32.40 18.65 -9.36
CA LYS A 335 33.27 19.72 -9.87
C LYS A 335 33.38 20.84 -8.84
N TRP A 336 32.26 21.39 -8.38
CA TRP A 336 32.26 22.55 -7.48
C TRP A 336 32.55 22.22 -6.01
N PHE A 337 32.16 21.04 -5.52
CA PHE A 337 32.31 20.71 -4.10
C PHE A 337 33.69 20.10 -3.76
N THR A 338 34.45 19.60 -4.76
CA THR A 338 35.78 19.00 -4.55
C THR A 338 36.96 19.89 -4.99
N SER A 339 36.72 20.85 -5.91
CA SER A 339 37.77 21.69 -6.48
C SER A 339 38.21 22.87 -5.59
N GLY A 340 37.55 23.13 -4.47
CA GLY A 340 37.95 24.15 -3.49
C GLY A 340 39.17 23.79 -2.61
N SER A 341 39.96 22.77 -2.98
CA SER A 341 41.06 22.22 -2.20
C SER A 341 42.43 22.87 -2.46
N SER A 342 42.46 24.12 -2.91
CA SER A 342 43.70 24.85 -3.19
C SER A 342 43.76 26.19 -2.46
N GLU A 343 44.29 26.22 -1.23
CA GLU A 343 45.47 27.00 -0.81
C GLU A 343 45.82 26.81 0.70
N PRO A 344 47.07 27.10 1.14
CA PRO A 344 47.86 26.20 2.01
C PRO A 344 48.06 26.69 3.45
N MET A 345 48.45 25.76 4.35
CA MET A 345 49.56 25.85 5.33
C MET A 345 49.31 24.96 6.56
N LEU A 346 49.88 23.75 6.57
CA LEU A 346 50.80 23.25 7.60
C LEU A 346 51.30 21.83 7.23
N SER A 347 52.58 21.64 7.51
CA SER A 347 53.55 20.67 6.98
C SER A 347 53.31 19.19 7.36
N PRO A 348 53.98 18.25 6.65
CA PRO A 348 53.54 16.88 6.45
C PRO A 348 54.19 15.89 7.42
N ASP A 349 53.52 14.77 7.67
CA ASP A 349 54.22 13.48 7.80
C ASP A 349 53.33 12.31 7.37
N SER A 350 53.82 11.63 6.33
CA SER A 350 53.67 10.22 5.97
C SER A 350 52.31 9.52 6.10
N ALA A 351 51.66 9.24 4.96
CA ALA A 351 51.72 7.93 4.29
C ALA A 351 50.51 7.74 3.37
N ALA A 352 50.77 7.19 2.20
CA ALA A 352 49.89 7.07 1.05
C ALA A 352 48.58 6.30 1.31
N GLY A 353 47.48 6.83 0.76
CA GLY A 353 46.20 6.16 0.66
C GLY A 353 45.34 6.83 -0.43
N THR A 354 44.98 6.04 -1.44
CA THR A 354 44.20 6.37 -2.65
C THR A 354 42.87 7.11 -2.42
N PRO A 355 42.39 7.90 -3.41
CA PRO A 355 41.18 8.68 -3.27
C PRO A 355 39.94 7.86 -3.61
N HIS A 356 39.14 7.51 -2.61
CA HIS A 356 37.72 7.24 -2.81
C HIS A 356 36.92 7.83 -1.66
N ALA A 357 36.29 8.97 -1.96
CA ALA A 357 35.17 9.49 -1.19
C ALA A 357 33.95 8.62 -1.47
N THR A 358 33.45 7.94 -0.44
CA THR A 358 32.02 7.67 -0.27
C THR A 358 31.73 7.54 1.22
N ASN A 359 30.65 8.20 1.66
CA ASN A 359 29.93 7.90 2.89
C ASN A 359 29.42 6.46 2.84
N THR A 360 30.30 5.51 3.08
CA THR A 360 29.96 4.11 3.25
C THR A 360 30.60 3.67 4.55
N LEU A 361 29.73 3.41 5.53
CA LEU A 361 30.02 2.49 6.62
C LEU A 361 30.89 1.34 6.09
N SER A 362 32.16 1.29 6.50
CA SER A 362 33.08 0.26 6.04
C SER A 362 32.68 -1.11 6.59
N ILE A 363 33.00 -2.18 5.85
CA ILE A 363 32.81 -3.57 6.28
C ILE A 363 33.45 -3.83 7.66
N ASP A 364 34.54 -3.13 7.98
CA ASP A 364 35.21 -3.22 9.28
C ASP A 364 34.33 -2.73 10.45
N SER A 365 33.38 -1.82 10.18
CA SER A 365 32.38 -1.37 11.17
C SER A 365 31.27 -2.40 11.41
N PHE A 366 31.16 -3.43 10.58
CA PHE A 366 30.04 -4.39 10.57
C PHE A 366 30.46 -5.86 10.62
N TYR A 367 31.76 -6.15 10.81
CA TYR A 367 32.28 -7.52 10.77
C TYR A 367 31.56 -8.45 11.78
N GLY A 368 31.18 -7.94 12.96
CA GLY A 368 30.37 -8.68 13.93
C GLY A 368 28.88 -8.83 13.56
N LEU A 369 28.34 -7.92 12.76
CA LEU A 369 26.94 -7.93 12.30
C LEU A 369 26.75 -8.94 11.14
N PHE A 370 27.73 -9.04 10.24
CA PHE A 370 27.70 -9.97 9.11
C PHE A 370 27.93 -11.43 9.50
N LEU A 371 28.55 -11.70 10.66
CA LEU A 371 28.66 -13.04 11.24
C LEU A 371 27.33 -13.55 11.83
N VAL A 372 26.40 -12.64 12.15
CA VAL A 372 25.12 -12.95 12.81
C VAL A 372 23.92 -12.79 11.86
N ALA A 373 24.05 -12.00 10.80
CA ALA A 373 22.97 -11.69 9.84
C ALA A 373 22.86 -12.65 8.64
N GLY A 374 23.19 -13.94 8.81
CA GLY A 374 22.84 -14.99 7.86
C GLY A 374 21.44 -15.53 8.14
N THR A 375 20.47 -15.14 7.30
CA THR A 375 19.06 -15.60 7.19
C THR A 375 17.98 -14.82 7.98
N GLN A 376 17.47 -13.79 7.29
CA GLN A 376 16.07 -13.32 7.13
C GLN A 376 14.96 -14.04 7.90
N SER A 377 13.81 -13.46 8.26
CA SER A 377 13.25 -12.10 8.35
C SER A 377 11.76 -12.31 8.66
N GLN A 378 11.15 -11.48 9.54
CA GLN A 378 9.73 -11.04 9.59
C GLN A 378 9.16 -10.93 11.03
N LEU A 379 9.32 -9.72 11.61
CA LEU A 379 8.36 -8.79 12.27
C LEU A 379 6.99 -9.29 12.85
N PRO A 380 6.33 -8.64 13.86
CA PRO A 380 6.59 -7.33 14.51
C PRO A 380 6.35 -7.32 16.08
N PRO A 381 6.10 -6.18 16.82
CA PRO A 381 7.10 -5.61 17.73
C PRO A 381 6.62 -5.25 19.17
N ASN A 382 7.53 -5.00 20.12
CA ASN A 382 7.26 -4.15 21.29
C ASN A 382 8.56 -3.58 21.92
N SER A 383 8.68 -2.24 22.05
CA SER A 383 8.58 -1.45 23.31
C SER A 383 9.88 -1.47 24.15
N ASN A 384 10.53 -0.41 24.66
CA ASN A 384 10.20 0.98 24.94
C ASN A 384 11.47 1.69 25.45
N HIS A 385 11.60 3.01 25.23
CA HIS A 385 11.72 3.99 26.32
C HIS A 385 11.15 5.32 25.82
N ARG A 386 10.11 5.84 26.47
CA ARG A 386 9.25 6.90 25.93
C ARG A 386 9.01 8.04 26.92
N ASN A 387 9.05 9.24 26.36
CA ASN A 387 8.52 10.51 26.88
C ASN A 387 7.07 10.32 27.40
N PRO A 388 6.61 10.88 28.54
CA PRO A 388 5.28 10.60 29.11
C PRO A 388 4.09 10.80 28.16
N LYS A 389 4.12 11.82 27.28
CA LYS A 389 3.12 11.97 26.20
C LYS A 389 3.21 10.85 25.16
N THR A 390 4.42 10.46 24.79
CA THR A 390 4.66 9.37 23.83
C THR A 390 4.36 7.99 24.46
N GLN A 391 4.52 7.81 25.77
CA GLN A 391 4.19 6.61 26.52
C GLN A 391 2.68 6.43 26.62
N TYR A 392 1.94 7.50 26.96
CA TYR A 392 0.49 7.51 26.88
C TYR A 392 0.03 7.23 25.43
N ARG A 393 0.62 7.89 24.42
CA ARG A 393 0.39 7.58 23.00
C ARG A 393 0.65 6.10 22.65
N LYS A 394 1.67 5.43 23.21
CA LYS A 394 1.81 3.95 23.03
C LYS A 394 0.68 3.21 23.65
N GLN A 395 0.39 3.50 24.90
CA GLN A 395 -0.60 2.74 25.66
C GLN A 395 -1.94 2.84 24.97
N THR A 396 -2.33 4.04 24.51
CA THR A 396 -3.53 4.25 23.71
C THR A 396 -3.48 3.47 22.39
N ILE A 397 -2.40 3.57 21.60
CA ILE A 397 -2.24 2.82 20.34
C ILE A 397 -2.27 1.29 20.57
N GLN A 398 -1.60 0.79 21.60
CA GLN A 398 -1.58 -0.64 21.95
C GLN A 398 -2.97 -1.14 22.40
N VAL A 399 -3.75 -0.30 23.07
CA VAL A 399 -5.13 -0.63 23.44
C VAL A 399 -6.03 -0.62 22.20
N LEU A 400 -5.88 0.38 21.32
CA LEU A 400 -6.60 0.46 20.04
C LEU A 400 -6.34 -0.77 19.15
N GLN A 401 -5.09 -1.21 19.05
CA GLN A 401 -4.71 -2.40 18.26
C GLN A 401 -5.37 -3.71 18.73
N LYS A 402 -5.84 -3.75 19.98
CA LYS A 402 -6.53 -4.91 20.56
C LYS A 402 -8.04 -4.88 20.36
N CYS A 403 -8.61 -3.76 19.92
CA CYS A 403 -10.03 -3.65 19.65
C CYS A 403 -10.43 -4.58 18.49
N ARG A 404 -11.55 -5.29 18.66
CA ARG A 404 -12.12 -6.18 17.64
C ARG A 404 -13.56 -5.83 17.25
N ASN A 405 -14.16 -4.84 17.92
CA ASN A 405 -15.53 -4.43 17.67
C ASN A 405 -15.73 -2.93 17.94
N THR A 406 -16.79 -2.36 17.37
CA THR A 406 -17.10 -0.92 17.41
C THR A 406 -17.32 -0.40 18.84
N ASN A 407 -17.88 -1.22 19.73
CA ASN A 407 -18.13 -0.84 21.13
C ASN A 407 -16.83 -0.64 21.93
N GLN A 408 -15.81 -1.48 21.69
CA GLN A 408 -14.49 -1.31 22.29
C GLN A 408 -13.81 -0.04 21.76
N ILE A 409 -13.91 0.23 20.46
CA ILE A 409 -13.38 1.45 19.86
C ILE A 409 -14.01 2.69 20.49
N ALA A 410 -15.35 2.72 20.63
CA ALA A 410 -16.06 3.84 21.23
C ALA A 410 -15.66 4.11 22.69
N SER A 411 -15.43 3.05 23.49
CA SER A 411 -14.94 3.19 24.86
C SER A 411 -13.53 3.80 24.92
N VAL A 412 -12.63 3.36 24.03
CA VAL A 412 -11.26 3.88 23.96
C VAL A 412 -11.26 5.31 23.42
N HIS A 413 -12.08 5.62 22.43
CA HIS A 413 -12.25 6.97 21.90
C HIS A 413 -12.79 7.94 22.96
N GLY A 414 -13.76 7.52 23.78
CA GLY A 414 -14.22 8.33 24.92
C GLY A 414 -13.10 8.67 25.92
N ASN A 415 -12.16 7.75 26.14
CA ASN A 415 -10.96 8.03 26.94
C ASN A 415 -9.98 8.99 26.24
N ILE A 416 -9.88 8.96 24.91
CA ILE A 416 -9.05 9.91 24.14
C ILE A 416 -9.59 11.33 24.28
N VAL A 417 -10.91 11.50 24.10
CA VAL A 417 -11.60 12.79 24.26
C VAL A 417 -11.46 13.33 25.68
N LYS A 418 -11.62 12.48 26.70
CA LYS A 418 -11.49 12.87 28.11
C LYS A 418 -10.09 13.42 28.45
N ASN A 419 -9.06 13.04 27.69
CA ASN A 419 -7.68 13.47 27.90
C ASN A 419 -7.23 14.58 26.94
N SER A 420 -8.15 15.18 26.15
CA SER A 420 -7.86 16.26 25.20
C SER A 420 -6.77 15.89 24.19
N GLN A 421 -6.85 14.69 23.61
CA GLN A 421 -5.91 14.17 22.62
C GLN A 421 -6.58 13.88 21.26
N GLU A 422 -7.82 14.35 21.06
CA GLU A 422 -8.58 14.19 19.81
C GLU A 422 -7.90 14.82 18.59
N GLN A 423 -7.00 15.80 18.79
CA GLN A 423 -6.22 16.44 17.72
C GLN A 423 -4.82 15.80 17.53
N ASP A 424 -4.48 14.72 18.25
CA ASP A 424 -3.21 14.02 18.05
C ASP A 424 -3.27 13.14 16.80
N HIS A 425 -2.74 13.64 15.69
CA HIS A 425 -2.81 12.98 14.39
C HIS A 425 -2.26 11.54 14.38
N PHE A 426 -1.34 11.16 15.28
CA PHE A 426 -0.83 9.77 15.33
C PHE A 426 -1.83 8.82 16.00
N ILE A 427 -2.55 9.31 17.02
CA ILE A 427 -3.61 8.53 17.68
C ILE A 427 -4.77 8.38 16.72
N VAL A 428 -5.14 9.48 16.05
CA VAL A 428 -6.22 9.51 15.09
C VAL A 428 -5.93 8.60 13.90
N PHE A 429 -4.71 8.63 13.35
CA PHE A 429 -4.29 7.70 12.29
C PHE A 429 -4.54 6.23 12.66
N GLU A 430 -4.10 5.82 13.86
CA GLU A 430 -4.30 4.43 14.31
C GLU A 430 -5.79 4.13 14.55
N LEU A 431 -6.54 5.12 15.04
CA LEU A 431 -7.96 4.99 15.30
C LEU A 431 -8.74 4.77 14.00
N LEU A 432 -8.43 5.52 12.93
CA LEU A 432 -8.99 5.33 11.59
C LEU A 432 -8.66 3.93 11.03
N ARG A 433 -7.41 3.49 11.19
CA ARG A 433 -6.96 2.16 10.73
C ARG A 433 -7.68 1.02 11.45
N VAL A 434 -7.89 1.14 12.76
CA VAL A 434 -8.62 0.14 13.56
C VAL A 434 -10.11 0.15 13.22
N CYS A 435 -10.69 1.33 12.96
CA CYS A 435 -12.08 1.43 12.49
C CYS A 435 -12.26 0.71 11.15
N SER A 436 -11.35 0.89 10.19
CA SER A 436 -11.36 0.14 8.92
C SER A 436 -11.29 -1.37 9.16
N LYS A 437 -10.41 -1.84 10.04
CA LYS A 437 -10.28 -3.27 10.36
C LYS A 437 -11.54 -3.87 11.01
N CYS A 438 -12.30 -3.07 11.76
CA CYS A 438 -13.51 -3.51 12.46
C CYS A 438 -14.81 -3.19 11.70
N ASP A 439 -14.71 -2.80 10.41
CA ASP A 439 -15.85 -2.42 9.57
C ASP A 439 -16.71 -1.28 10.17
N ALA A 440 -16.05 -0.35 10.88
CA ALA A 440 -16.68 0.76 11.59
C ALA A 440 -16.46 2.10 10.88
N ILE A 441 -16.75 2.14 9.58
CA ILE A 441 -16.39 3.25 8.68
C ILE A 441 -17.16 4.53 9.00
N GLU A 442 -18.47 4.45 9.25
CA GLU A 442 -19.29 5.61 9.63
C GLU A 442 -18.76 6.28 10.90
N TYR A 443 -18.21 5.47 11.81
CA TYR A 443 -17.58 5.98 13.03
C TYR A 443 -16.27 6.72 12.68
N ALA A 444 -15.44 6.14 11.81
CA ALA A 444 -14.21 6.76 11.32
C ALA A 444 -14.46 8.13 10.63
N LEU A 445 -15.51 8.22 9.81
CA LEU A 445 -15.90 9.47 9.13
C LEU A 445 -16.28 10.56 10.15
N LYS A 446 -17.10 10.23 11.15
CA LYS A 446 -17.48 11.17 12.23
C LYS A 446 -16.30 11.68 13.04
N ILE A 447 -15.28 10.84 13.24
CA ILE A 447 -14.04 11.24 13.90
C ILE A 447 -13.24 12.17 13.02
N PHE A 448 -13.16 11.87 11.72
CA PHE A 448 -12.40 12.66 10.78
C PHE A 448 -12.94 14.09 10.62
N GLU A 449 -14.26 14.24 10.60
CA GLU A 449 -14.95 15.54 10.57
C GLU A 449 -14.61 16.46 11.76
N GLN A 450 -14.15 15.89 12.88
CA GLN A 450 -13.81 16.64 14.09
C GLN A 450 -12.35 17.12 14.13
N ILE A 451 -11.54 16.74 13.15
CA ILE A 451 -10.11 17.06 13.08
C ILE A 451 -9.92 18.47 12.50
N GLN A 452 -9.11 19.28 13.16
CA GLN A 452 -8.67 20.57 12.63
C GLN A 452 -7.44 20.37 11.75
N GLU A 453 -7.49 20.84 10.50
CA GLU A 453 -6.39 20.75 9.52
C GLU A 453 -5.85 19.31 9.30
N PRO A 454 -6.67 18.41 8.72
CA PRO A 454 -6.25 17.06 8.44
C PRO A 454 -5.04 17.02 7.49
N THR A 455 -4.03 16.25 7.89
CA THR A 455 -2.81 16.02 7.12
C THR A 455 -3.00 14.96 6.05
N ILE A 456 -2.10 14.94 5.06
CA ILE A 456 -2.14 14.00 3.94
C ILE A 456 -2.21 12.52 4.38
N TYR A 457 -1.46 12.10 5.41
CA TYR A 457 -1.44 10.71 5.87
C TYR A 457 -2.74 10.29 6.58
N LEU A 458 -3.49 11.24 7.14
CA LEU A 458 -4.82 10.98 7.69
C LEU A 458 -5.82 10.75 6.56
N TYR A 459 -5.75 11.55 5.50
CA TYR A 459 -6.52 11.31 4.28
C TYR A 459 -6.16 9.96 3.66
N THR A 460 -4.87 9.62 3.52
CA THR A 460 -4.44 8.30 3.01
C THR A 460 -5.06 7.18 3.82
N ALA A 461 -4.96 7.23 5.16
CA ALA A 461 -5.47 6.17 6.03
C ALA A 461 -6.99 6.00 5.93
N LEU A 462 -7.73 7.11 5.87
CA LEU A 462 -9.18 7.07 5.73
C LEU A 462 -9.59 6.57 4.36
N ILE A 463 -9.00 7.09 3.29
CA ILE A 463 -9.27 6.67 1.90
C ILE A 463 -8.96 5.19 1.76
N ASP A 464 -7.77 4.72 2.15
CA ASP A 464 -7.43 3.29 2.13
C ASP A 464 -8.44 2.45 2.92
N GLY A 465 -8.85 2.94 4.09
CA GLY A 465 -9.84 2.25 4.92
C GLY A 465 -11.22 2.14 4.26
N LEU A 466 -11.65 3.18 3.54
CA LEU A 466 -12.88 3.23 2.76
C LEU A 466 -12.81 2.30 1.55
N VAL A 467 -11.68 2.27 0.83
CA VAL A 467 -11.48 1.35 -0.29
C VAL A 467 -11.47 -0.10 0.17
N LEU A 468 -10.83 -0.42 1.30
CA LEU A 468 -10.77 -1.79 1.82
C LEU A 468 -12.13 -2.32 2.29
N SER A 469 -13.03 -1.43 2.69
CA SER A 469 -14.39 -1.79 3.13
C SER A 469 -15.42 -1.82 2.00
N GLY A 470 -15.03 -1.49 0.77
CA GLY A 470 -15.94 -1.46 -0.38
C GLY A 470 -16.74 -0.17 -0.53
N SER A 471 -16.45 0.86 0.28
CA SER A 471 -17.08 2.19 0.19
C SER A 471 -16.28 3.11 -0.74
N TYR A 472 -16.16 2.74 -2.01
CA TYR A 472 -15.25 3.39 -2.96
C TYR A 472 -15.66 4.83 -3.28
N ASP A 473 -16.95 5.10 -3.51
CA ASP A 473 -17.50 6.46 -3.71
C ASP A 473 -17.11 7.42 -2.58
N HIS A 474 -17.23 6.96 -1.33
CA HIS A 474 -16.84 7.76 -0.17
C HIS A 474 -15.33 8.02 -0.15
N GLY A 475 -14.51 7.04 -0.55
CA GLY A 475 -13.06 7.22 -0.70
C GLY A 475 -12.71 8.28 -1.75
N ILE A 476 -13.42 8.30 -2.88
CA ILE A 476 -13.25 9.31 -3.94
C ILE A 476 -13.72 10.69 -3.44
N ASN A 477 -14.83 10.78 -2.73
CA ASN A 477 -15.32 12.03 -2.15
C ASN A 477 -14.35 12.62 -1.11
N MET A 478 -13.72 11.78 -0.27
CA MET A 478 -12.67 12.22 0.66
C MET A 478 -11.44 12.75 -0.07
N TYR A 479 -11.08 12.17 -1.21
CA TYR A 479 -10.03 12.73 -2.05
C TYR A 479 -10.40 14.10 -2.61
N LEU A 480 -11.62 14.28 -3.12
CA LEU A 480 -12.09 15.58 -3.59
C LEU A 480 -12.06 16.64 -2.47
N GLN A 481 -12.53 16.29 -1.28
CA GLN A 481 -12.47 17.15 -0.10
C GLN A 481 -11.03 17.54 0.28
N MET A 482 -10.08 16.61 0.14
CA MET A 482 -8.66 16.89 0.36
C MET A 482 -8.13 17.96 -0.61
N ILE A 483 -8.50 17.85 -1.90
CA ILE A 483 -8.12 18.83 -2.93
C ILE A 483 -8.79 20.19 -2.66
N GLU A 484 -10.07 20.21 -2.29
CA GLU A 484 -10.79 21.42 -1.90
C GLU A 484 -10.18 22.10 -0.67
N SER A 485 -9.59 21.31 0.23
CA SER A 485 -8.84 21.79 1.39
C SER A 485 -7.40 22.22 1.07
N PHE A 486 -7.03 22.29 -0.22
CA PHE A 486 -5.69 22.63 -0.71
C PHE A 486 -4.56 21.73 -0.20
N VAL A 487 -4.88 20.47 0.14
CA VAL A 487 -3.89 19.45 0.51
C VAL A 487 -3.56 18.63 -0.74
N TYR A 488 -2.31 18.69 -1.19
CA TYR A 488 -1.88 17.98 -2.39
C TYR A 488 -1.65 16.49 -2.12
N PRO A 489 -2.04 15.59 -3.05
CA PRO A 489 -1.83 14.16 -2.90
C PRO A 489 -0.37 13.76 -3.09
N ASP A 490 0.00 12.63 -2.49
CA ASP A 490 1.27 11.94 -2.70
C ASP A 490 1.03 10.64 -3.48
N ASN A 491 2.10 9.87 -3.70
CA ASN A 491 2.01 8.59 -4.42
C ASN A 491 1.06 7.59 -3.75
N PHE A 492 0.93 7.63 -2.41
CA PHE A 492 0.08 6.69 -1.67
C PHE A 492 -1.39 7.03 -1.88
N VAL A 493 -1.79 8.30 -1.68
CA VAL A 493 -3.17 8.73 -1.90
C VAL A 493 -3.60 8.48 -3.34
N ILE A 494 -2.78 8.84 -4.33
CA ILE A 494 -3.11 8.58 -5.74
C ILE A 494 -3.33 7.08 -5.98
N ASN A 495 -2.46 6.21 -5.45
CA ASN A 495 -2.60 4.77 -5.61
C ASN A 495 -3.93 4.26 -5.00
N SER A 496 -4.27 4.70 -3.79
CA SER A 496 -5.51 4.34 -3.08
C SER A 496 -6.76 4.77 -3.85
N VAL A 497 -6.79 6.02 -4.34
CA VAL A 497 -7.96 6.56 -5.04
C VAL A 497 -8.08 5.97 -6.45
N LEU A 498 -6.98 5.77 -7.17
CA LEU A 498 -7.01 5.06 -8.46
C LEU A 498 -7.55 3.63 -8.30
N LYS A 499 -7.22 2.95 -7.19
CA LYS A 499 -7.81 1.65 -6.86
C LYS A 499 -9.33 1.75 -6.66
N ALA A 500 -9.83 2.78 -5.96
CA ALA A 500 -11.27 3.02 -5.83
C ALA A 500 -11.94 3.23 -7.19
N CYS A 501 -11.40 4.13 -8.02
CA CYS A 501 -11.94 4.39 -9.36
C CYS A 501 -11.96 3.14 -10.25
N GLY A 502 -10.93 2.29 -10.16
CA GLY A 502 -10.88 1.03 -10.90
C GLY A 502 -11.90 0.00 -10.42
N LEU A 503 -12.28 0.01 -9.15
CA LEU A 503 -13.30 -0.89 -8.59
C LEU A 503 -14.73 -0.39 -8.87
N GLU A 504 -14.95 0.92 -8.90
CA GLU A 504 -16.24 1.55 -9.32
C GLU A 504 -16.42 1.61 -10.84
N LEU A 505 -15.35 1.34 -11.60
CA LEU A 505 -15.31 1.55 -13.06
C LEU A 505 -15.55 3.02 -13.46
N ASP A 506 -15.20 3.97 -12.59
CA ASP A 506 -15.27 5.42 -12.88
C ASP A 506 -14.04 5.88 -13.66
N LEU A 507 -14.11 5.67 -14.97
CA LEU A 507 -13.07 6.09 -15.90
C LEU A 507 -12.88 7.62 -15.93
N LYS A 508 -13.95 8.40 -15.77
CA LYS A 508 -13.89 9.86 -15.89
C LYS A 508 -13.07 10.44 -14.74
N MET A 509 -13.39 10.03 -13.51
CA MET A 509 -12.64 10.43 -12.33
C MET A 509 -11.20 9.87 -12.39
N GLY A 510 -11.04 8.62 -12.80
CA GLY A 510 -9.71 8.02 -13.01
C GLY A 510 -8.82 8.82 -13.96
N LYS A 511 -9.36 9.32 -15.09
CA LYS A 511 -8.63 10.19 -16.02
C LYS A 511 -8.28 11.55 -15.41
N GLN A 512 -9.15 12.13 -14.59
CA GLN A 512 -8.87 13.38 -13.89
C GLN A 512 -7.73 13.22 -12.87
N ILE A 513 -7.76 12.14 -12.09
CA ILE A 513 -6.70 11.82 -11.12
C ILE A 513 -5.39 11.52 -11.85
N HIS A 514 -5.42 10.79 -12.97
CA HIS A 514 -4.22 10.57 -13.78
C HIS A 514 -3.62 11.90 -14.28
N ALA A 515 -4.45 12.80 -14.83
CA ALA A 515 -4.00 14.13 -15.26
C ALA A 515 -3.41 14.95 -14.10
N GLN A 516 -3.95 14.82 -12.89
CA GLN A 516 -3.39 15.45 -11.70
C GLN A 516 -2.06 14.81 -11.29
N GLY A 517 -1.95 13.48 -11.32
CA GLY A 517 -0.69 12.77 -11.08
C GLY A 517 0.43 13.19 -12.03
N LEU A 518 0.11 13.41 -13.30
CA LEU A 518 1.03 13.95 -14.30
C LEU A 518 1.46 15.38 -13.96
N LYS A 519 0.52 16.27 -13.65
CA LYS A 519 0.81 17.67 -13.25
C LYS A 519 1.69 17.76 -12.00
N LEU A 520 1.56 16.81 -11.08
CA LEU A 520 2.32 16.76 -9.84
C LEU A 520 3.63 15.95 -9.95
N GLY A 521 3.93 15.36 -11.12
CA GLY A 521 5.13 14.53 -11.33
C GLY A 521 5.08 13.16 -10.63
N LEU A 522 3.93 12.77 -10.08
CA LEU A 522 3.74 11.51 -9.35
C LEU A 522 3.71 10.29 -10.28
N CYS A 523 3.38 10.48 -11.56
CA CYS A 523 3.39 9.42 -12.56
C CYS A 523 4.79 8.90 -12.88
N SER A 524 5.88 9.49 -12.37
CA SER A 524 7.23 8.88 -12.42
C SER A 524 7.36 7.65 -11.52
N ASN A 525 6.47 7.48 -10.54
CA ASN A 525 6.51 6.37 -9.60
C ASN A 525 5.94 5.09 -10.23
N ARG A 526 6.74 4.01 -10.23
CA ARG A 526 6.33 2.69 -10.74
C ARG A 526 5.02 2.17 -10.16
N GLN A 527 4.73 2.38 -8.88
CA GLN A 527 3.49 1.89 -8.27
C GLN A 527 2.25 2.64 -8.78
N VAL A 528 2.39 3.95 -9.03
CA VAL A 528 1.31 4.76 -9.60
C VAL A 528 1.04 4.32 -11.05
N MET A 529 2.09 4.13 -11.86
CA MET A 529 1.94 3.61 -13.23
C MET A 529 1.30 2.21 -13.26
N LEU A 530 1.73 1.29 -12.40
CA LEU A 530 1.13 -0.05 -12.31
C LEU A 530 -0.36 0.03 -11.94
N LYS A 531 -0.73 0.94 -11.03
CA LYS A 531 -2.12 1.15 -10.65
C LYS A 531 -2.95 1.80 -11.76
N LEU A 532 -2.36 2.68 -12.56
CA LEU A 532 -3.00 3.25 -13.75
C LEU A 532 -3.26 2.19 -14.82
N ILE A 533 -2.34 1.24 -15.03
CA ILE A 533 -2.58 0.08 -15.91
C ILE A 533 -3.78 -0.73 -15.39
N GLU A 534 -3.84 -1.00 -14.08
CA GLU A 534 -4.99 -1.70 -13.48
C GLU A 534 -6.30 -0.93 -13.65
N LEU A 535 -6.30 0.39 -13.42
CA LEU A 535 -7.47 1.25 -13.60
C LEU A 535 -7.98 1.20 -15.04
N TYR A 536 -7.13 1.54 -16.01
CA TYR A 536 -7.53 1.57 -17.42
C TYR A 536 -7.92 0.19 -17.91
N GLY A 537 -7.20 -0.82 -17.45
CA GLY A 537 -7.49 -2.21 -17.75
C GLY A 537 -8.87 -2.66 -17.25
N LYS A 538 -9.26 -2.32 -16.02
CA LYS A 538 -10.59 -2.63 -15.47
C LYS A 538 -11.70 -1.87 -16.18
N CYS A 539 -11.44 -0.63 -16.58
CA CYS A 539 -12.40 0.20 -17.32
C CYS A 539 -12.49 -0.12 -18.82
N GLY A 540 -11.70 -1.07 -19.34
CA GLY A 540 -11.69 -1.46 -20.76
C GLY A 540 -11.00 -0.47 -21.70
N GLU A 541 -10.27 0.51 -21.19
CA GLU A 541 -9.54 1.52 -21.98
C GLU A 541 -8.12 1.05 -22.32
N PHE A 542 -8.04 0.10 -23.24
CA PHE A 542 -6.76 -0.58 -23.53
C PHE A 542 -5.72 0.31 -24.23
N ASP A 543 -6.14 1.37 -24.92
CA ASP A 543 -5.22 2.29 -25.59
C ASP A 543 -4.51 3.21 -24.60
N ASP A 544 -5.23 3.69 -23.58
CA ASP A 544 -4.64 4.43 -22.46
C ASP A 544 -3.76 3.49 -21.61
N MET A 545 -4.24 2.27 -21.32
CA MET A 545 -3.47 1.25 -20.61
C MET A 545 -2.12 0.95 -21.28
N LYS A 546 -2.14 0.77 -22.61
CA LYS A 546 -0.92 0.50 -23.38
C LYS A 546 0.03 1.70 -23.41
N ARG A 547 -0.50 2.92 -23.53
CA ARG A 547 0.33 4.14 -23.44
C ARG A 547 1.04 4.25 -22.10
N VAL A 548 0.32 4.04 -21.00
CA VAL A 548 0.93 4.04 -19.66
C VAL A 548 2.01 2.97 -19.56
N PHE A 549 1.76 1.76 -20.07
CA PHE A 549 2.76 0.69 -20.11
C PHE A 549 3.99 1.05 -20.95
N ASP A 550 3.81 1.68 -22.10
CA ASP A 550 4.90 2.11 -22.97
C ASP A 550 5.76 3.23 -22.35
N GLU A 551 5.15 4.08 -21.51
CA GLU A 551 5.82 5.15 -20.76
C GLU A 551 6.55 4.66 -19.50
N MET A 552 6.36 3.40 -19.07
CA MET A 552 7.01 2.88 -17.87
C MET A 552 8.55 2.79 -18.05
N PRO A 553 9.35 3.26 -17.07
CA PRO A 553 10.82 3.17 -17.12
C PRO A 553 11.31 1.72 -17.22
N GLU A 554 10.64 0.82 -16.50
CA GLU A 554 10.88 -0.62 -16.55
C GLU A 554 9.57 -1.34 -16.84
N ARG A 555 9.48 -1.92 -18.05
CA ARG A 555 8.38 -2.78 -18.48
C ARG A 555 8.61 -4.18 -17.93
N ASP A 556 8.33 -4.34 -16.65
CA ASP A 556 8.59 -5.59 -15.94
C ASP A 556 7.45 -6.62 -16.09
N VAL A 557 7.73 -7.84 -15.66
CA VAL A 557 6.80 -8.99 -15.73
C VAL A 557 5.51 -8.70 -14.97
N VAL A 558 5.57 -7.90 -13.90
CA VAL A 558 4.41 -7.54 -13.08
C VAL A 558 3.43 -6.68 -13.88
N ALA A 559 3.91 -5.63 -14.56
CA ALA A 559 3.06 -4.80 -15.40
C ALA A 559 2.43 -5.59 -16.56
N MET A 560 3.20 -6.49 -17.21
CA MET A 560 2.68 -7.38 -18.25
C MET A 560 1.61 -8.33 -17.71
N THR A 561 1.79 -8.88 -16.51
CA THR A 561 0.82 -9.76 -15.85
C THR A 561 -0.48 -9.02 -15.52
N VAL A 562 -0.41 -7.75 -15.09
CA VAL A 562 -1.61 -6.92 -14.86
C VAL A 562 -2.37 -6.68 -16.17
N MET A 563 -1.66 -6.36 -17.26
CA MET A 563 -2.28 -6.22 -18.58
C MET A 563 -2.95 -7.52 -19.05
N MET A 564 -2.29 -8.67 -18.87
CA MET A 564 -2.87 -9.98 -19.21
C MET A 564 -4.16 -10.23 -18.42
N SER A 565 -4.14 -10.03 -17.10
CA SER A 565 -5.32 -10.22 -16.26
C SER A 565 -6.49 -9.33 -16.69
N SER A 566 -6.21 -8.06 -17.03
CA SER A 566 -7.21 -7.14 -17.54
C SER A 566 -7.80 -7.58 -18.90
N TYR A 567 -6.96 -8.07 -19.82
CA TYR A 567 -7.45 -8.60 -21.09
C TYR A 567 -8.34 -9.85 -20.88
N PHE A 568 -7.96 -10.73 -19.95
CA PHE A 568 -8.78 -11.88 -19.59
C PHE A 568 -10.11 -11.50 -18.92
N GLU A 569 -10.16 -10.43 -18.13
CA GLU A 569 -11.41 -9.92 -17.54
C GLU A 569 -12.41 -9.43 -18.60
N HIS A 570 -11.93 -9.06 -19.78
CA HIS A 570 -12.74 -8.58 -20.90
C HIS A 570 -12.87 -9.59 -22.05
N GLU A 571 -12.59 -10.88 -21.79
CA GLU A 571 -12.69 -11.97 -22.78
C GLU A 571 -11.76 -11.80 -24.01
N LEU A 572 -10.73 -10.94 -23.91
CA LEU A 572 -9.75 -10.69 -24.98
C LEU A 572 -8.57 -11.68 -24.91
N VAL A 573 -8.87 -12.97 -24.96
CA VAL A 573 -7.91 -14.08 -24.75
C VAL A 573 -6.68 -13.97 -25.66
N GLU A 574 -6.86 -13.72 -26.96
CA GLU A 574 -5.75 -13.63 -27.92
C GLU A 574 -4.77 -12.49 -27.61
N ARG A 575 -5.26 -11.35 -27.10
CA ARG A 575 -4.38 -10.24 -26.68
C ARG A 575 -3.60 -10.60 -25.42
N ALA A 576 -4.21 -11.30 -24.48
CA ALA A 576 -3.54 -11.78 -23.27
C ALA A 576 -2.42 -12.78 -23.62
N CYS A 577 -2.70 -13.75 -24.51
CA CYS A 577 -1.70 -14.68 -25.05
C CYS A 577 -0.54 -13.94 -25.72
N GLY A 578 -0.85 -12.93 -26.54
CA GLY A 578 0.16 -12.11 -27.21
C GLY A 578 1.09 -11.39 -26.22
N ILE A 579 0.58 -10.87 -25.09
CA ILE A 579 1.43 -10.28 -24.04
C ILE A 579 2.30 -11.35 -23.38
N PHE A 580 1.73 -12.53 -23.09
CA PHE A 580 2.47 -13.63 -22.47
C PHE A 580 3.67 -14.08 -23.32
N ASP A 581 3.52 -14.10 -24.64
CA ASP A 581 4.60 -14.45 -25.57
C ASP A 581 5.74 -13.42 -25.58
N LEU A 582 5.44 -12.15 -25.27
CA LEU A 582 6.45 -11.09 -25.15
C LEU A 582 7.30 -11.20 -23.85
N VAL A 583 6.82 -11.94 -22.85
CA VAL A 583 7.53 -12.13 -21.57
C VAL A 583 8.75 -13.02 -21.78
N LYS A 584 9.97 -12.45 -21.69
CA LYS A 584 11.24 -13.18 -21.88
C LYS A 584 11.54 -14.21 -20.80
N VAL A 585 11.28 -13.87 -19.53
CA VAL A 585 11.48 -14.74 -18.37
C VAL A 585 10.18 -14.76 -17.59
N LYS A 586 9.51 -15.91 -17.60
CA LYS A 586 8.18 -16.09 -16.99
C LYS A 586 8.35 -16.68 -15.60
N ASP A 587 7.89 -15.97 -14.58
CA ASP A 587 7.84 -16.46 -13.21
C ASP A 587 6.54 -17.24 -12.94
N THR A 588 6.46 -17.89 -11.78
CA THR A 588 5.27 -18.68 -11.38
C THR A 588 3.99 -17.84 -11.39
N VAL A 589 4.07 -16.54 -11.09
CA VAL A 589 2.90 -15.64 -11.05
C VAL A 589 2.36 -15.41 -12.46
N CYS A 590 3.23 -15.11 -13.43
CA CYS A 590 2.87 -14.95 -14.83
C CYS A 590 2.22 -16.22 -15.42
N TRP A 591 2.81 -17.39 -15.14
CA TRP A 591 2.22 -18.68 -15.53
C TRP A 591 0.85 -18.92 -14.90
N THR A 592 0.71 -18.62 -13.61
CA THR A 592 -0.56 -18.79 -12.89
C THR A 592 -1.64 -17.89 -13.46
N ALA A 593 -1.32 -16.61 -13.74
CA ALA A 593 -2.26 -15.66 -14.34
C ALA A 593 -2.72 -16.11 -15.74
N MET A 594 -1.81 -16.66 -16.55
CA MET A 594 -2.14 -17.21 -17.87
C MET A 594 -3.10 -18.40 -17.77
N ILE A 595 -2.78 -19.37 -16.91
CA ILE A 595 -3.59 -20.57 -16.71
C ILE A 595 -4.97 -20.21 -16.12
N ASP A 596 -5.00 -19.37 -15.09
CA ASP A 596 -6.24 -18.90 -14.46
C ASP A 596 -7.14 -18.15 -15.44
N GLY A 597 -6.56 -17.20 -16.19
CA GLY A 597 -7.27 -16.41 -17.18
C GLY A 597 -7.91 -17.27 -18.28
N LEU A 598 -7.21 -18.30 -18.76
CA LEU A 598 -7.75 -19.26 -19.72
C LEU A 598 -8.89 -20.10 -19.13
N VAL A 599 -8.75 -20.60 -17.91
CA VAL A 599 -9.81 -21.37 -17.24
C VAL A 599 -11.07 -20.54 -17.03
N ARG A 600 -10.94 -19.27 -16.60
CA ARG A 600 -12.09 -18.37 -16.42
C ARG A 600 -12.81 -18.03 -17.71
N ASN A 601 -12.10 -17.99 -18.84
CA ASN A 601 -12.65 -17.70 -20.16
C ASN A 601 -13.11 -18.96 -20.93
N GLY A 602 -13.22 -20.11 -20.26
CA GLY A 602 -13.74 -21.32 -20.90
C GLY A 602 -12.74 -22.09 -21.77
N GLU A 603 -11.46 -21.71 -21.74
CA GLU A 603 -10.38 -22.25 -22.58
C GLU A 603 -9.51 -23.25 -21.79
N MET A 604 -10.16 -24.18 -21.07
CA MET A 604 -9.49 -25.08 -20.14
C MET A 604 -8.45 -25.98 -20.83
N SER A 605 -8.70 -26.40 -22.07
CA SER A 605 -7.76 -27.23 -22.84
C SER A 605 -6.42 -26.51 -23.06
N LYS A 606 -6.47 -25.24 -23.49
CA LYS A 606 -5.27 -24.39 -23.61
C LYS A 606 -4.61 -24.18 -22.25
N ALA A 607 -5.39 -23.97 -21.19
CA ALA A 607 -4.84 -23.78 -19.84
C ALA A 607 -3.99 -24.99 -19.40
N LEU A 608 -4.44 -26.21 -19.69
CA LEU A 608 -3.71 -27.44 -19.40
C LEU A 608 -2.46 -27.61 -20.28
N GLU A 609 -2.49 -27.15 -21.54
CA GLU A 609 -1.31 -27.11 -22.40
C GLU A 609 -0.23 -26.16 -21.85
N TYR A 610 -0.63 -24.96 -21.42
CA TYR A 610 0.28 -24.01 -20.77
C TYR A 610 0.82 -24.56 -19.45
N PHE A 611 0.02 -25.27 -18.66
CA PHE A 611 0.51 -25.95 -17.45
C PHE A 611 1.58 -27.01 -17.78
N ARG A 612 1.41 -27.76 -18.86
CA ARG A 612 2.43 -28.71 -19.34
C ARG A 612 3.68 -27.98 -19.84
N GLN A 613 3.53 -26.82 -20.48
CA GLN A 613 4.66 -26.01 -20.92
C GLN A 613 5.44 -25.44 -19.72
N MET A 614 4.76 -24.92 -18.71
CA MET A 614 5.35 -24.46 -17.45
C MET A 614 6.29 -25.52 -16.84
N GLN A 615 5.84 -26.77 -16.82
CA GLN A 615 6.63 -27.90 -16.31
C GLN A 615 7.84 -28.23 -17.20
N ARG A 616 7.71 -28.13 -18.53
CA ARG A 616 8.82 -28.33 -19.48
C ARG A 616 9.90 -27.26 -19.32
N GLU A 617 9.50 -26.04 -18.99
CA GLU A 617 10.42 -24.93 -18.70
C GLU A 617 11.02 -25.01 -17.27
N GLY A 618 10.67 -26.05 -16.50
CA GLY A 618 11.22 -26.28 -15.17
C GLY A 618 10.67 -25.37 -14.07
N VAL A 619 9.58 -24.63 -14.35
CA VAL A 619 8.93 -23.75 -13.38
C VAL A 619 7.97 -24.57 -12.51
N ARG A 620 8.17 -24.55 -11.20
CA ARG A 620 7.34 -25.28 -10.24
C ARG A 620 6.03 -24.55 -9.99
N ALA A 621 4.93 -25.30 -10.11
CA ALA A 621 3.59 -24.84 -9.74
C ALA A 621 3.47 -24.59 -8.23
N ASN A 622 2.80 -23.50 -7.85
CA ASN A 622 2.44 -23.22 -6.47
C ASN A 622 0.99 -23.67 -6.19
N GLU A 623 0.53 -23.51 -4.94
CA GLU A 623 -0.84 -23.87 -4.52
C GLU A 623 -1.92 -23.24 -5.42
N LEU A 624 -1.76 -21.96 -5.78
CA LEU A 624 -2.71 -21.25 -6.65
C LEU A 624 -2.75 -21.86 -8.06
N THR A 625 -1.59 -22.12 -8.67
CA THR A 625 -1.51 -22.76 -10.00
C THR A 625 -2.25 -24.10 -9.99
N VAL A 626 -2.01 -24.92 -8.97
CA VAL A 626 -2.64 -26.24 -8.83
C VAL A 626 -4.16 -26.11 -8.72
N VAL A 627 -4.67 -25.15 -7.93
CA VAL A 627 -6.12 -24.92 -7.81
C VAL A 627 -6.74 -24.50 -9.16
N CYS A 628 -6.09 -23.62 -9.92
CA CYS A 628 -6.56 -23.23 -11.25
C CYS A 628 -6.60 -24.43 -12.21
N VAL A 629 -5.56 -25.27 -12.21
CA VAL A 629 -5.49 -26.48 -13.03
C VAL A 629 -6.56 -27.49 -12.62
N LEU A 630 -6.76 -27.72 -11.31
CA LEU A 630 -7.81 -28.60 -10.79
C LEU A 630 -9.20 -28.10 -11.18
N SER A 631 -9.44 -26.78 -11.15
CA SER A 631 -10.68 -26.18 -11.64
C SER A 631 -10.88 -26.44 -13.15
N GLY A 632 -9.83 -26.28 -13.96
CA GLY A 632 -9.86 -26.64 -15.38
C GLY A 632 -10.20 -28.12 -15.61
N CYS A 633 -9.55 -29.03 -14.86
CA CYS A 633 -9.86 -30.47 -14.91
C CYS A 633 -11.31 -30.77 -14.51
N ALA A 634 -11.81 -30.10 -13.47
CA ALA A 634 -13.18 -30.26 -12.98
C ALA A 634 -14.22 -29.83 -14.03
N GLN A 635 -13.94 -28.76 -14.77
CA GLN A 635 -14.82 -28.25 -15.81
C GLN A 635 -14.79 -29.10 -17.10
N LEU A 636 -13.63 -29.70 -17.41
CA LEU A 636 -13.48 -30.63 -18.54
C LEU A 636 -13.92 -32.07 -18.23
N GLY A 637 -14.09 -32.42 -16.95
CA GLY A 637 -14.28 -33.81 -16.53
C GLY A 637 -13.02 -34.68 -16.72
N ALA A 638 -11.83 -34.08 -16.68
CA ALA A 638 -10.55 -34.76 -16.95
C ALA A 638 -10.00 -35.49 -15.72
N LEU A 639 -10.65 -36.57 -15.29
CA LEU A 639 -10.34 -37.31 -14.06
C LEU A 639 -8.88 -37.77 -13.97
N GLU A 640 -8.35 -38.38 -15.03
CA GLU A 640 -6.99 -38.93 -15.05
C GLU A 640 -5.93 -37.84 -14.86
N LEU A 641 -6.15 -36.66 -15.45
CA LEU A 641 -5.25 -35.53 -15.27
C LEU A 641 -5.38 -34.95 -13.87
N GLY A 642 -6.60 -34.87 -13.32
CA GLY A 642 -6.82 -34.50 -11.93
C GLY A 642 -6.11 -35.41 -10.93
N LYS A 643 -6.16 -36.74 -11.15
CA LYS A 643 -5.40 -37.74 -10.37
C LYS A 643 -3.89 -37.52 -10.49
N TRP A 644 -3.41 -37.26 -11.70
CA TRP A 644 -2.00 -36.94 -11.92
C TRP A 644 -1.56 -35.68 -11.18
N VAL A 645 -2.39 -34.62 -11.19
CA VAL A 645 -2.12 -33.37 -10.46
C VAL A 645 -2.12 -33.61 -8.95
N HIS A 646 -3.01 -34.46 -8.43
CA HIS A 646 -3.01 -34.86 -7.02
C HIS A 646 -1.70 -35.57 -6.64
N SER A 647 -1.21 -36.53 -7.44
CA SER A 647 0.09 -37.16 -7.22
C SER A 647 1.28 -36.20 -7.40
N TYR A 648 1.16 -35.21 -8.30
CA TYR A 648 2.14 -34.14 -8.45
C TYR A 648 2.26 -33.34 -7.15
N MET A 649 1.16 -33.02 -6.48
CA MET A 649 1.18 -32.32 -5.19
C MET A 649 1.94 -33.10 -4.12
N GLU A 650 1.68 -34.41 -4.01
CA GLU A 650 2.40 -35.28 -3.06
C GLU A 650 3.91 -35.33 -3.36
N LYS A 651 4.28 -35.47 -4.63
CA LYS A 651 5.69 -35.50 -5.07
C LYS A 651 6.45 -34.21 -4.72
N TYR A 652 5.76 -33.07 -4.80
CA TYR A 652 6.33 -31.76 -4.55
C TYR A 652 5.91 -31.21 -3.18
N ASP A 653 5.42 -32.03 -2.25
CA ASP A 653 5.10 -31.60 -0.88
C ASP A 653 4.26 -30.30 -0.83
N ILE A 654 3.25 -30.21 -1.70
CA ILE A 654 2.29 -29.09 -1.72
C ILE A 654 1.21 -29.41 -0.68
N GLU A 655 1.12 -28.56 0.34
CA GLU A 655 0.20 -28.77 1.47
C GLU A 655 -1.27 -28.74 1.04
N VAL A 656 -2.05 -29.72 1.51
CA VAL A 656 -3.50 -29.78 1.28
C VAL A 656 -4.21 -29.01 2.40
N ASN A 657 -4.14 -27.69 2.34
CA ASN A 657 -4.90 -26.81 3.23
C ASN A 657 -6.39 -26.74 2.81
N HIS A 658 -7.21 -26.01 3.56
CA HIS A 658 -8.64 -25.86 3.28
C HIS A 658 -8.95 -25.32 1.87
N PHE A 659 -8.06 -24.49 1.29
CA PHE A 659 -8.22 -23.90 -0.04
C PHE A 659 -7.95 -24.94 -1.14
N VAL A 660 -6.81 -25.62 -1.09
CA VAL A 660 -6.43 -26.66 -2.05
C VAL A 660 -7.32 -27.90 -1.93
N GLY A 661 -7.65 -28.32 -0.70
CA GLY A 661 -8.53 -29.46 -0.43
C GLY A 661 -9.95 -29.25 -0.98
N SER A 662 -10.50 -28.03 -0.86
CA SER A 662 -11.80 -27.69 -1.48
C SER A 662 -11.76 -27.85 -3.00
N ALA A 663 -10.66 -27.45 -3.65
CA ALA A 663 -10.48 -27.59 -5.10
C ALA A 663 -10.35 -29.06 -5.55
N LEU A 664 -9.61 -29.89 -4.79
CA LEU A 664 -9.51 -31.33 -5.04
C LEU A 664 -10.88 -32.01 -4.91
N ILE A 665 -11.62 -31.72 -3.83
CA ILE A 665 -12.97 -32.23 -3.61
C ILE A 665 -13.88 -31.87 -4.78
N ASN A 666 -13.89 -30.59 -5.20
CA ASN A 666 -14.70 -30.13 -6.32
C ASN A 666 -14.29 -30.81 -7.64
N MET A 667 -12.99 -30.99 -7.89
CA MET A 667 -12.48 -31.67 -9.07
C MET A 667 -12.93 -33.13 -9.14
N TYR A 668 -12.68 -33.91 -8.09
CA TYR A 668 -13.11 -35.30 -8.03
C TYR A 668 -14.63 -35.44 -8.13
N SER A 669 -15.37 -34.59 -7.42
CA SER A 669 -16.84 -34.60 -7.42
C SER A 669 -17.42 -34.32 -8.81
N ARG A 670 -16.90 -33.31 -9.54
CA ARG A 670 -17.37 -32.99 -10.90
C ARG A 670 -16.94 -34.03 -11.94
N CYS A 671 -15.85 -34.74 -11.69
CA CYS A 671 -15.42 -35.86 -12.52
C CYS A 671 -16.17 -37.17 -12.21
N GLY A 672 -17.15 -37.16 -11.29
CA GLY A 672 -17.95 -38.34 -10.92
C GLY A 672 -17.29 -39.28 -9.92
N SER A 673 -16.14 -38.92 -9.35
CA SER A 673 -15.34 -39.73 -8.42
C SER A 673 -15.54 -39.26 -6.98
N ILE A 674 -16.78 -39.35 -6.49
CA ILE A 674 -17.17 -38.80 -5.18
C ILE A 674 -16.54 -39.57 -4.01
N GLU A 675 -16.16 -40.83 -4.22
CA GLU A 675 -15.44 -41.64 -3.24
C GLU A 675 -14.05 -41.06 -2.96
N GLU A 676 -13.26 -40.75 -3.99
CA GLU A 676 -11.96 -40.08 -3.83
C GLU A 676 -12.08 -38.67 -3.24
N ALA A 677 -13.16 -37.93 -3.56
CA ALA A 677 -13.44 -36.66 -2.91
C ALA A 677 -13.65 -36.83 -1.39
N GLY A 678 -14.35 -37.88 -0.97
CA GLY A 678 -14.53 -38.24 0.43
C GLY A 678 -13.21 -38.63 1.11
N GLU A 679 -12.33 -39.36 0.43
CA GLU A 679 -11.00 -39.68 0.98
C GLU A 679 -10.15 -38.43 1.22
N VAL A 680 -10.16 -37.48 0.28
CA VAL A 680 -9.47 -36.19 0.45
C VAL A 680 -10.02 -35.49 1.69
N PHE A 681 -11.34 -35.39 1.81
CA PHE A 681 -11.99 -34.73 2.95
C PHE A 681 -11.63 -35.37 4.31
N GLU A 682 -11.57 -36.71 4.37
CA GLU A 682 -11.23 -37.39 5.62
C GLU A 682 -9.76 -37.24 6.01
N ARG A 683 -8.84 -37.13 5.04
CA ARG A 683 -7.40 -36.93 5.29
C ARG A 683 -7.03 -35.51 5.73
N MET A 684 -7.92 -34.54 5.59
CA MET A 684 -7.67 -33.15 6.00
C MET A 684 -7.68 -33.01 7.53
N GLU A 685 -6.61 -32.43 8.10
CA GLU A 685 -6.48 -32.15 9.53
C GLU A 685 -7.40 -31.00 9.98
N GLU A 686 -7.48 -29.93 9.19
CA GLU A 686 -8.36 -28.79 9.43
C GLU A 686 -9.46 -28.72 8.36
N ARG A 687 -10.72 -28.80 8.82
CA ARG A 687 -11.90 -28.69 7.97
C ARG A 687 -12.58 -27.36 8.23
N GLU A 688 -12.84 -26.61 7.16
CA GLU A 688 -13.49 -25.30 7.21
C GLU A 688 -14.85 -25.33 6.50
N VAL A 689 -15.65 -24.28 6.70
CA VAL A 689 -16.97 -24.17 6.05
C VAL A 689 -16.89 -24.43 4.54
N SER A 690 -15.81 -23.99 3.87
CA SER A 690 -15.58 -24.20 2.43
C SER A 690 -15.43 -25.67 2.02
N THR A 691 -14.78 -26.51 2.83
CA THR A 691 -14.57 -27.93 2.52
C THR A 691 -15.85 -28.73 2.71
N TYR A 692 -16.66 -28.43 3.74
CA TYR A 692 -18.00 -29.00 3.90
C TYR A 692 -18.90 -28.59 2.74
N ASN A 693 -18.91 -27.31 2.36
CA ASN A 693 -19.69 -26.83 1.22
C ASN A 693 -19.31 -27.57 -0.07
N SER A 694 -18.01 -27.78 -0.30
CA SER A 694 -17.52 -28.52 -1.47
C SER A 694 -18.00 -29.98 -1.47
N MET A 695 -18.01 -30.67 -0.32
CA MET A 695 -18.56 -32.03 -0.21
C MET A 695 -20.08 -32.08 -0.37
N ILE A 696 -20.82 -31.13 0.22
CA ILE A 696 -22.28 -31.03 0.08
C ILE A 696 -22.66 -30.85 -1.39
N VAL A 697 -22.01 -29.89 -2.07
CA VAL A 697 -22.20 -29.68 -3.51
C VAL A 697 -21.76 -30.91 -4.30
N GLY A 698 -20.66 -31.55 -3.92
CA GLY A 698 -20.18 -32.77 -4.57
C GLY A 698 -21.19 -33.91 -4.51
N PHE A 699 -21.78 -34.17 -3.34
CA PHE A 699 -22.85 -35.15 -3.18
C PHE A 699 -24.11 -34.76 -3.95
N ALA A 700 -24.47 -33.47 -3.97
CA ALA A 700 -25.58 -32.95 -4.76
C ALA A 700 -25.42 -33.25 -6.26
N LEU A 701 -24.26 -32.92 -6.83
CA LEU A 701 -23.93 -33.12 -8.24
C LEU A 701 -23.95 -34.60 -8.65
N ASN A 702 -23.60 -35.49 -7.72
CA ASN A 702 -23.61 -36.94 -7.93
C ASN A 702 -24.96 -37.60 -7.56
N GLY A 703 -26.01 -36.82 -7.30
CA GLY A 703 -27.35 -37.32 -6.99
C GLY A 703 -27.48 -38.00 -5.62
N LYS A 704 -26.48 -37.87 -4.73
CA LYS A 704 -26.43 -38.48 -3.40
C LYS A 704 -26.99 -37.54 -2.33
N SER A 705 -28.27 -37.18 -2.46
CA SER A 705 -28.95 -36.16 -1.64
C SER A 705 -28.94 -36.44 -0.13
N THR A 706 -29.08 -37.70 0.28
CA THR A 706 -29.03 -38.11 1.69
C THR A 706 -27.65 -37.85 2.31
N GLN A 707 -26.58 -38.18 1.60
CA GLN A 707 -25.21 -37.95 2.05
C GLN A 707 -24.87 -36.45 2.12
N ALA A 708 -25.45 -35.63 1.22
CA ALA A 708 -25.32 -34.19 1.30
C ALA A 708 -25.93 -33.63 2.60
N LEU A 709 -27.08 -34.15 3.03
CA LEU A 709 -27.73 -33.77 4.30
C LEU A 709 -26.97 -34.28 5.53
N GLU A 710 -26.42 -35.49 5.47
CA GLU A 710 -25.54 -36.03 6.52
C GLU A 710 -24.28 -35.16 6.70
N MET A 711 -23.66 -34.73 5.60
CA MET A 711 -22.52 -33.80 5.64
C MET A 711 -22.88 -32.44 6.22
N PHE A 712 -24.06 -31.91 5.91
CA PHE A 712 -24.55 -30.68 6.51
C PHE A 712 -24.78 -30.83 8.02
N GLN A 713 -25.36 -31.95 8.46
CA GLN A 713 -25.53 -32.22 9.89
C GLN A 713 -24.18 -32.36 10.60
N ARG A 714 -23.20 -33.02 9.96
CA ARG A 714 -21.83 -33.13 10.48
C ARG A 714 -21.18 -31.77 10.63
N MET A 715 -21.33 -30.87 9.65
CA MET A 715 -20.84 -29.49 9.71
C MET A 715 -21.35 -28.75 10.96
N ILE A 716 -22.66 -28.88 11.26
CA ILE A 716 -23.28 -28.26 12.44
C ILE A 716 -22.73 -28.87 13.73
N ASN A 717 -22.63 -30.19 13.79
CA ASN A 717 -22.12 -30.91 14.95
C ASN A 717 -20.66 -30.55 15.25
N ASP A 718 -19.86 -30.28 14.21
CA ASP A 718 -18.48 -29.83 14.32
C ASP A 718 -18.37 -28.32 14.66
N GLY A 719 -19.50 -27.65 14.95
CA GLY A 719 -19.56 -26.26 15.41
C GLY A 719 -19.31 -25.22 14.32
N LYS A 720 -19.32 -25.63 13.04
CA LYS A 720 -19.13 -24.72 11.89
C LYS A 720 -20.45 -24.06 11.53
N ARG A 721 -20.46 -22.73 11.40
CA ARG A 721 -21.66 -21.96 11.07
C ARG A 721 -21.98 -22.05 9.57
N PRO A 722 -23.18 -22.50 9.17
CA PRO A 722 -23.63 -22.47 7.78
C PRO A 722 -23.62 -21.06 7.18
N THR A 723 -23.29 -20.97 5.91
CA THR A 723 -23.36 -19.71 5.13
C THR A 723 -24.40 -19.82 4.02
N ASN A 724 -24.68 -18.71 3.34
CA ASN A 724 -25.53 -18.68 2.15
C ASN A 724 -25.12 -19.74 1.10
N ILE A 725 -23.82 -19.94 0.88
CA ILE A 725 -23.28 -20.96 -0.05
C ILE A 725 -23.64 -22.37 0.42
N THR A 726 -23.59 -22.64 1.73
CA THR A 726 -24.01 -23.93 2.30
C THR A 726 -25.46 -24.23 1.94
N PHE A 727 -26.36 -23.27 2.17
CA PHE A 727 -27.78 -23.46 1.89
C PHE A 727 -28.06 -23.63 0.39
N VAL A 728 -27.38 -22.91 -0.49
CA VAL A 728 -27.48 -23.15 -1.95
C VAL A 728 -27.07 -24.58 -2.29
N GLY A 729 -25.95 -25.06 -1.74
CA GLY A 729 -25.48 -26.43 -1.96
C GLY A 729 -26.47 -27.50 -1.49
N VAL A 730 -27.02 -27.34 -0.29
CA VAL A 730 -28.01 -28.28 0.26
C VAL A 730 -29.34 -28.23 -0.50
N LEU A 731 -29.80 -27.04 -0.90
CA LEU A 731 -31.01 -26.87 -1.71
C LEU A 731 -30.86 -27.53 -3.09
N ASN A 732 -29.68 -27.38 -3.73
CA ASN A 732 -29.38 -28.07 -4.99
C ASN A 732 -29.40 -29.60 -4.82
N ALA A 733 -28.97 -30.12 -3.67
CA ALA A 733 -29.06 -31.55 -3.36
C ALA A 733 -30.51 -32.01 -3.15
N CYS A 734 -31.42 -31.11 -2.80
CA CYS A 734 -32.76 -31.40 -2.31
C CYS A 734 -33.84 -30.91 -3.29
N SER A 735 -34.14 -31.68 -4.33
CA SER A 735 -35.35 -31.44 -5.16
C SER A 735 -36.65 -31.66 -4.36
N HIS A 736 -36.64 -32.51 -3.33
CA HIS A 736 -37.80 -32.80 -2.46
C HIS A 736 -37.52 -32.64 -0.95
N GLY A 737 -36.27 -32.41 -0.53
CA GLY A 737 -35.82 -32.40 0.88
C GLY A 737 -35.77 -31.02 1.57
N GLY A 738 -36.19 -29.94 0.89
CA GLY A 738 -36.07 -28.57 1.42
C GLY A 738 -36.81 -28.32 2.75
N GLU A 739 -37.72 -29.23 3.14
CA GLU A 739 -38.41 -29.21 4.44
C GLU A 739 -37.47 -29.36 5.64
N GLN A 740 -36.50 -30.27 5.54
CA GLN A 740 -35.52 -30.48 6.61
C GLN A 740 -34.57 -29.28 6.70
N VAL A 741 -34.16 -28.74 5.56
CA VAL A 741 -33.29 -27.55 5.47
C VAL A 741 -33.95 -26.35 6.13
N ALA A 742 -35.22 -26.10 5.83
CA ALA A 742 -35.97 -25.01 6.43
C ALA A 742 -36.19 -25.19 7.92
N ASN A 743 -36.55 -26.39 8.39
CA ASN A 743 -36.71 -26.65 9.83
C ASN A 743 -35.39 -26.41 10.59
N ILE A 744 -34.24 -26.74 9.99
CA ILE A 744 -32.93 -26.48 10.58
C ILE A 744 -32.60 -24.98 10.56
N LEU A 745 -32.91 -24.27 9.47
CA LEU A 745 -32.76 -22.80 9.36
C LEU A 745 -33.65 -22.05 10.36
N LEU A 746 -34.86 -22.57 10.61
CA LEU A 746 -35.77 -22.05 11.62
C LEU A 746 -35.27 -22.37 13.05
N ASN A 747 -34.58 -23.47 13.29
CA ASN A 747 -34.11 -23.83 14.64
C ASN A 747 -32.76 -23.23 15.02
N HIS A 748 -31.96 -22.83 14.04
CA HIS A 748 -30.67 -22.17 14.25
C HIS A 748 -30.75 -20.72 13.77
N ASP A 749 -30.83 -19.76 14.70
CA ASP A 749 -30.86 -18.31 14.41
C ASP A 749 -29.69 -17.88 13.52
N CYS A 750 -29.90 -17.91 12.20
CA CYS A 750 -28.98 -17.39 11.21
C CYS A 750 -29.25 -15.89 11.03
N SER A 751 -28.20 -15.08 10.99
CA SER A 751 -28.29 -13.61 10.91
C SER A 751 -28.34 -13.06 9.48
N ASP A 752 -28.27 -13.92 8.46
CA ASP A 752 -28.16 -13.53 7.05
C ASP A 752 -29.52 -13.53 6.33
N THR A 753 -29.95 -12.34 5.87
CA THR A 753 -31.16 -12.09 5.07
C THR A 753 -31.23 -12.96 3.82
N GLY A 754 -30.09 -13.20 3.15
CA GLY A 754 -30.02 -13.92 1.88
C GLY A 754 -30.49 -15.38 2.01
N SER A 755 -30.12 -16.03 3.10
CA SER A 755 -30.45 -17.44 3.38
C SER A 755 -31.97 -17.66 3.55
N TYR A 756 -32.67 -16.76 4.25
CA TYR A 756 -34.13 -16.81 4.38
C TYR A 756 -34.86 -16.53 3.06
N VAL A 757 -34.34 -15.59 2.25
CA VAL A 757 -34.92 -15.27 0.94
C VAL A 757 -34.82 -16.46 0.00
N LEU A 758 -33.66 -17.14 -0.05
CA LEU A 758 -33.44 -18.32 -0.89
C LEU A 758 -34.41 -19.46 -0.53
N VAL A 759 -34.55 -19.79 0.76
CA VAL A 759 -35.49 -20.83 1.21
C VAL A 759 -36.95 -20.43 0.98
N SER A 760 -37.29 -19.15 1.17
CA SER A 760 -38.63 -18.65 0.87
C SER A 760 -38.97 -18.76 -0.62
N ASN A 761 -38.04 -18.41 -1.49
CA ASN A 761 -38.19 -18.53 -2.95
C ASN A 761 -38.31 -20.00 -3.37
N PHE A 762 -37.50 -20.89 -2.78
CA PHE A 762 -37.60 -22.33 -3.01
C PHE A 762 -39.01 -22.86 -2.70
N TYR A 763 -39.57 -22.53 -1.54
CA TYR A 763 -40.94 -22.93 -1.19
C TYR A 763 -42.01 -22.35 -2.10
N SER A 764 -41.88 -21.07 -2.48
CA SER A 764 -42.78 -20.44 -3.45
C SER A 764 -42.72 -21.15 -4.82
N SER A 765 -41.52 -21.46 -5.32
CA SER A 765 -41.32 -22.16 -6.59
C SER A 765 -41.84 -23.61 -6.57
N SER A 766 -41.85 -24.24 -5.39
CA SER A 766 -42.38 -25.59 -5.17
C SER A 766 -43.89 -25.62 -4.87
N GLY A 767 -44.59 -24.48 -4.96
CA GLY A 767 -46.03 -24.38 -4.68
C GLY A 767 -46.43 -24.48 -3.19
N ARG A 768 -45.46 -24.50 -2.28
CA ARG A 768 -45.63 -24.66 -0.82
C ARG A 768 -45.73 -23.29 -0.13
N TRP A 769 -46.83 -22.58 -0.39
CA TRP A 769 -47.00 -21.18 0.02
C TRP A 769 -47.09 -20.96 1.53
N LYS A 770 -47.60 -21.92 2.31
CA LYS A 770 -47.74 -21.80 3.76
C LYS A 770 -46.37 -21.74 4.44
N GLU A 771 -45.46 -22.59 4.02
CA GLU A 771 -44.09 -22.68 4.50
C GLU A 771 -43.27 -21.45 4.06
N ALA A 772 -43.46 -20.98 2.82
CA ALA A 772 -42.86 -19.73 2.36
C ALA A 772 -43.29 -18.52 3.22
N LEU A 773 -44.56 -18.48 3.65
CA LEU A 773 -45.10 -17.45 4.54
C LEU A 773 -44.54 -17.55 5.96
N LEU A 774 -44.35 -18.76 6.51
CA LEU A 774 -43.72 -18.97 7.82
C LEU A 774 -42.27 -18.46 7.84
N VAL A 775 -41.49 -18.77 6.79
CA VAL A 775 -40.11 -18.27 6.64
C VAL A 775 -40.09 -16.74 6.56
N ARG A 776 -41.03 -16.13 5.81
CA ARG A 776 -41.16 -14.66 5.69
C ARG A 776 -41.65 -14.00 6.98
N ALA A 777 -42.51 -14.66 7.75
CA ALA A 777 -42.99 -14.17 9.04
C ALA A 777 -41.83 -14.15 10.05
N LYS A 778 -41.05 -15.23 10.12
CA LYS A 778 -39.87 -15.30 10.98
C LYS A 778 -38.81 -14.25 10.61
N LEU A 779 -38.58 -14.01 9.31
CA LEU A 779 -37.71 -12.92 8.84
C LEU A 779 -38.15 -11.54 9.39
N LYS A 780 -39.46 -11.28 9.43
CA LYS A 780 -40.02 -10.03 10.00
C LYS A 780 -39.88 -9.98 11.53
N GLU A 781 -40.08 -11.09 12.22
CA GLU A 781 -39.92 -11.20 13.68
C GLU A 781 -38.46 -11.02 14.12
N SER A 782 -37.50 -11.49 13.32
CA SER A 782 -36.06 -11.34 13.58
C SER A 782 -35.52 -9.93 13.32
N GLY A 783 -36.37 -8.96 12.94
CA GLY A 783 -35.95 -7.56 12.71
C GLY A 783 -35.09 -7.34 11.46
N ILE A 784 -34.96 -8.36 10.60
CA ILE A 784 -34.15 -8.31 9.39
C ILE A 784 -34.95 -7.60 8.28
N GLN A 785 -34.52 -6.40 7.89
CA GLN A 785 -35.14 -5.64 6.80
C GLN A 785 -34.67 -6.14 5.43
N LYS A 786 -35.63 -6.42 4.54
CA LYS A 786 -35.37 -6.65 3.12
C LYS A 786 -35.13 -5.30 2.44
N GLU A 787 -34.02 -5.15 1.73
CA GLU A 787 -33.83 -4.02 0.82
C GLU A 787 -34.86 -4.08 -0.32
N PRO A 788 -35.70 -3.06 -0.50
CA PRO A 788 -36.67 -3.04 -1.59
C PRO A 788 -35.95 -2.85 -2.92
N GLY A 789 -36.40 -3.57 -3.96
CA GLY A 789 -35.87 -3.39 -5.31
C GLY A 789 -36.14 -1.97 -5.82
N CYS A 790 -35.09 -1.22 -6.12
CA CYS A 790 -35.13 0.10 -6.71
C CYS A 790 -34.48 0.09 -8.10
N SER A 791 -34.96 0.99 -8.95
CA SER A 791 -34.31 1.31 -10.22
C SER A 791 -33.96 2.78 -10.20
N SER A 792 -32.71 3.11 -10.52
CA SER A 792 -32.21 4.47 -10.60
C SER A 792 -31.89 4.86 -12.04
N ILE A 793 -32.07 6.14 -12.33
CA ILE A 793 -31.74 6.75 -13.62
C ILE A 793 -31.06 8.08 -13.38
N GLU A 794 -30.00 8.36 -14.13
CA GLU A 794 -29.28 9.63 -14.10
C GLU A 794 -29.80 10.54 -15.20
N VAL A 795 -30.31 11.71 -14.82
CA VAL A 795 -30.74 12.75 -15.77
C VAL A 795 -30.20 14.09 -15.29
N GLY A 796 -29.38 14.75 -16.11
CA GLY A 796 -28.85 16.09 -15.79
C GLY A 796 -27.95 16.14 -14.54
N ASN A 797 -27.10 15.12 -14.33
CA ASN A 797 -26.26 14.93 -13.13
C ASN A 797 -27.02 14.73 -11.81
N GLU A 798 -28.33 14.46 -11.85
CA GLU A 798 -29.10 14.04 -10.67
C GLU A 798 -29.54 12.58 -10.82
N ILE A 799 -29.40 11.80 -9.74
CA ILE A 799 -29.85 10.40 -9.68
C ILE A 799 -31.27 10.37 -9.13
N HIS A 800 -32.18 9.80 -9.92
CA HIS A 800 -33.58 9.63 -9.54
C HIS A 800 -33.87 8.16 -9.28
N GLU A 801 -34.23 7.84 -8.04
CA GLU A 801 -34.56 6.48 -7.61
C GLU A 801 -36.06 6.23 -7.58
N PHE A 802 -36.48 5.09 -8.11
CA PHE A 802 -37.86 4.65 -8.15
C PHE A 802 -38.01 3.30 -7.46
N LEU A 803 -38.97 3.21 -6.54
CA LEU A 803 -39.46 1.96 -5.96
C LEU A 803 -40.69 1.44 -6.72
N LEU A 804 -41.09 0.19 -6.46
CA LEU A 804 -42.33 -0.36 -7.01
C LEU A 804 -43.53 0.49 -6.52
N GLY A 805 -44.26 1.09 -7.47
CA GLY A 805 -45.39 1.97 -7.16
C GLY A 805 -45.00 3.31 -6.54
N ASP A 806 -43.78 3.81 -6.81
CA ASP A 806 -43.31 5.05 -6.20
C ASP A 806 -44.21 6.25 -6.54
N ILE A 807 -44.52 7.04 -5.52
CA ILE A 807 -45.31 8.29 -5.60
C ILE A 807 -44.59 9.47 -4.95
N ARG A 808 -43.31 9.32 -4.60
CA ARG A 808 -42.50 10.35 -3.95
C ARG A 808 -41.96 11.37 -4.94
N HIS A 809 -41.77 10.97 -6.20
CA HIS A 809 -41.19 11.84 -7.23
C HIS A 809 -42.07 13.07 -7.53
N PRO A 810 -41.50 14.30 -7.59
CA PRO A 810 -42.27 15.53 -7.85
C PRO A 810 -43.09 15.48 -9.15
N GLN A 811 -42.54 14.83 -10.18
CA GLN A 811 -43.19 14.68 -11.50
C GLN A 811 -44.05 13.42 -11.65
N LYS A 812 -44.43 12.73 -10.58
CA LYS A 812 -45.19 11.46 -10.64
C LYS A 812 -46.39 11.48 -11.59
N LYS A 813 -47.18 12.57 -11.63
CA LYS A 813 -48.35 12.67 -12.52
C LYS A 813 -47.97 12.54 -14.01
N ALA A 814 -46.83 13.11 -14.41
CA ALA A 814 -46.32 13.02 -15.77
C ALA A 814 -45.74 11.62 -16.06
N ILE A 815 -45.01 11.05 -15.11
CA ILE A 815 -44.41 9.71 -15.21
C ILE A 815 -45.50 8.64 -15.40
N TYR A 816 -46.55 8.65 -14.56
CA TYR A 816 -47.64 7.67 -14.68
C TYR A 816 -48.47 7.87 -15.93
N ARG A 817 -48.67 9.10 -16.40
CA ARG A 817 -49.31 9.37 -17.70
C ARG A 817 -48.48 8.79 -18.85
N LYS A 818 -47.14 8.91 -18.77
CA LYS A 818 -46.24 8.34 -19.77
C LYS A 818 -46.25 6.82 -19.74
N LEU A 819 -46.35 6.23 -18.55
CA LEU A 819 -46.50 4.79 -18.35
C LEU A 819 -47.78 4.26 -19.02
N GLU A 820 -48.92 4.93 -18.80
CA GLU A 820 -50.19 4.60 -19.46
C GLU A 820 -50.10 4.72 -21.00
N GLU A 821 -49.46 5.78 -21.51
CA GLU A 821 -49.22 5.95 -22.96
C GLU A 821 -48.36 4.81 -23.53
N MET A 822 -47.31 4.40 -22.81
CA MET A 822 -46.45 3.29 -23.20
C MET A 822 -47.18 1.94 -23.16
N ASP A 823 -47.99 1.69 -22.13
CA ASP A 823 -48.80 0.48 -22.03
C ASP A 823 -49.80 0.37 -23.20
N GLN A 824 -50.42 1.49 -23.60
CA GLN A 824 -51.30 1.52 -24.77
C GLN A 824 -50.54 1.22 -26.07
N LYS A 825 -49.35 1.78 -26.25
CA LYS A 825 -48.50 1.51 -27.43
C LYS A 825 -48.04 0.06 -27.51
N LEU A 826 -47.58 -0.51 -26.39
CA LEU A 826 -47.16 -1.90 -26.30
C LEU A 826 -48.31 -2.86 -26.65
N ARG A 827 -49.54 -2.53 -26.22
CA ARG A 827 -50.75 -3.30 -26.59
C ARG A 827 -51.07 -3.24 -28.08
N LEU A 828 -50.90 -2.08 -28.72
CA LEU A 828 -51.11 -1.94 -30.17
C LEU A 828 -50.10 -2.77 -30.99
N GLU A 829 -48.90 -2.98 -30.46
CA GLU A 829 -47.87 -3.86 -31.02
C GLU A 829 -48.03 -5.35 -30.61
N GLY A 830 -49.12 -5.71 -29.91
CA GLY A 830 -49.45 -7.09 -29.54
C GLY A 830 -48.80 -7.61 -28.26
N TYR A 831 -48.15 -6.77 -27.46
CA TYR A 831 -47.54 -7.17 -26.19
C TYR A 831 -48.56 -7.13 -25.03
N TYR A 832 -48.77 -8.28 -24.38
CA TYR A 832 -49.61 -8.44 -23.20
C TYR A 832 -48.79 -9.03 -22.03
N PRO A 833 -48.89 -8.50 -20.80
CA PRO A 833 -48.18 -9.06 -19.65
C PRO A 833 -48.61 -10.51 -19.37
N GLN A 834 -47.64 -11.41 -19.14
CA GLN A 834 -47.94 -12.78 -18.70
C GLN A 834 -48.49 -12.77 -17.27
N VAL A 835 -49.75 -13.17 -17.12
CA VAL A 835 -50.51 -13.06 -15.87
C VAL A 835 -50.27 -14.24 -14.91
N ASP A 836 -49.60 -15.28 -15.41
CA ASP A 836 -49.42 -16.60 -14.79
C ASP A 836 -48.56 -16.57 -13.51
N VAL A 837 -47.83 -15.47 -13.28
CA VAL A 837 -46.87 -15.28 -12.19
C VAL A 837 -47.47 -14.53 -10.99
N VAL A 838 -48.70 -14.00 -11.11
CA VAL A 838 -49.37 -13.18 -10.07
C VAL A 838 -50.40 -14.01 -9.31
N SER A 839 -50.57 -13.73 -8.01
CA SER A 839 -51.49 -14.45 -7.10
C SER A 839 -52.87 -14.74 -7.73
N GLN A 840 -53.33 -15.99 -7.63
CA GLN A 840 -54.60 -16.45 -8.22
C GLN A 840 -55.85 -15.79 -7.61
N ASP A 841 -55.71 -15.12 -6.46
CA ASP A 841 -56.81 -14.46 -5.73
C ASP A 841 -57.21 -13.09 -6.30
N LEU A 842 -56.45 -12.55 -7.27
CA LEU A 842 -56.73 -11.27 -7.91
C LEU A 842 -57.49 -11.46 -9.23
N LYS A 843 -58.41 -10.54 -9.56
CA LYS A 843 -59.05 -10.52 -10.88
C LYS A 843 -57.98 -10.21 -11.94
N ASP A 844 -58.12 -10.73 -13.16
CA ASP A 844 -57.08 -10.58 -14.20
C ASP A 844 -56.74 -9.11 -14.52
N GLN A 845 -57.72 -8.20 -14.44
CA GLN A 845 -57.50 -6.76 -14.56
C GLN A 845 -56.67 -6.15 -13.41
N GLU A 846 -56.71 -6.73 -12.21
CA GLU A 846 -55.92 -6.30 -11.06
C GLU A 846 -54.51 -6.87 -11.11
N LYS A 847 -54.35 -8.11 -11.62
CA LYS A 847 -53.05 -8.72 -11.88
C LYS A 847 -52.27 -7.95 -12.95
N GLU A 848 -52.93 -7.55 -14.04
CA GLU A 848 -52.34 -6.72 -15.08
C GLU A 848 -51.89 -5.35 -14.55
N LYS A 849 -52.71 -4.70 -13.71
CA LYS A 849 -52.35 -3.41 -13.08
C LYS A 849 -51.16 -3.54 -12.13
N ALA A 850 -51.05 -4.65 -11.41
CA ALA A 850 -49.90 -4.92 -10.55
C ALA A 850 -48.60 -5.14 -11.35
N LEU A 851 -48.68 -5.81 -12.50
CA LEU A 851 -47.55 -5.99 -13.44
C LEU A 851 -47.22 -4.74 -14.26
N ALA A 852 -48.15 -3.80 -14.36
CA ALA A 852 -47.90 -2.55 -15.08
C ALA A 852 -46.93 -1.63 -14.32
N ILE A 853 -46.89 -1.74 -12.99
CA ILE A 853 -46.21 -0.80 -12.10
C ILE A 853 -44.93 -1.46 -11.54
N HIS A 854 -43.82 -1.32 -12.27
CA HIS A 854 -42.48 -1.76 -11.86
C HIS A 854 -41.51 -0.57 -11.77
N SER A 855 -40.50 -0.65 -10.90
CA SER A 855 -39.56 0.44 -10.66
C SER A 855 -38.76 0.81 -11.92
N GLU A 856 -38.37 -0.18 -12.74
CA GLU A 856 -37.66 0.03 -14.00
C GLU A 856 -38.52 0.82 -14.98
N ARG A 857 -39.82 0.49 -15.05
CA ARG A 857 -40.75 1.15 -15.98
C ARG A 857 -40.99 2.59 -15.58
N LEU A 858 -41.03 2.89 -14.28
CA LEU A 858 -41.11 4.25 -13.77
C LEU A 858 -39.84 5.04 -14.12
N ALA A 859 -38.65 4.43 -13.99
CA ALA A 859 -37.38 5.03 -14.37
C ALA A 859 -37.30 5.29 -15.90
N ILE A 860 -37.72 4.33 -16.73
CA ILE A 860 -37.82 4.51 -18.20
C ILE A 860 -38.75 5.67 -18.54
N CYS A 861 -39.95 5.69 -17.95
CA CYS A 861 -40.93 6.75 -18.19
C CYS A 861 -40.40 8.12 -17.80
N TYR A 862 -39.66 8.22 -16.68
CA TYR A 862 -38.99 9.45 -16.28
C TYR A 862 -37.90 9.85 -17.28
N GLY A 863 -37.05 8.91 -17.71
CA GLY A 863 -36.04 9.17 -18.74
C GLY A 863 -36.66 9.68 -20.04
N LEU A 864 -37.77 9.09 -20.49
CA LEU A 864 -38.45 9.48 -21.72
C LEU A 864 -39.15 10.84 -21.67
N ILE A 865 -39.53 11.34 -20.48
CA ILE A 865 -40.09 12.69 -20.34
C ILE A 865 -39.02 13.76 -20.12
N SER A 866 -37.85 13.37 -19.59
CA SER A 866 -36.83 14.30 -19.14
C SER A 866 -35.60 14.39 -20.06
N THR A 867 -35.54 13.60 -21.13
CA THR A 867 -34.43 13.60 -22.10
C THR A 867 -34.88 13.88 -23.53
N GLU A 868 -33.95 14.32 -24.37
CA GLU A 868 -34.23 14.60 -25.78
C GLU A 868 -34.42 13.30 -26.59
N PRO A 869 -35.21 13.32 -27.68
CA PRO A 869 -35.39 12.15 -28.54
C PRO A 869 -34.05 11.59 -29.03
N ARG A 870 -33.88 10.26 -28.98
CA ARG A 870 -32.66 9.50 -29.31
C ARG A 870 -31.53 9.56 -28.27
N SER A 871 -31.77 10.16 -27.09
CA SER A 871 -30.85 10.04 -25.96
C SER A 871 -30.80 8.60 -25.42
N THR A 872 -29.62 8.11 -25.08
CA THR A 872 -29.45 6.80 -24.42
C THR A 872 -29.84 6.92 -22.94
N LEU A 873 -30.79 6.08 -22.50
CA LEU A 873 -31.19 6.00 -21.09
C LEU A 873 -30.37 4.91 -20.39
N ARG A 874 -29.66 5.28 -19.32
CA ARG A 874 -28.97 4.32 -18.45
C ARG A 874 -29.79 4.10 -17.19
N ILE A 875 -30.26 2.87 -17.00
CA ILE A 875 -31.07 2.49 -15.84
C ILE A 875 -30.31 1.42 -15.07
N VAL A 876 -30.09 1.68 -13.78
CA VAL A 876 -29.35 0.80 -12.88
C VAL A 876 -30.35 0.22 -11.87
N LYS A 877 -30.22 -1.07 -11.56
CA LYS A 877 -31.10 -1.77 -10.62
C LYS A 877 -30.27 -2.31 -9.48
N ASN A 878 -30.74 -2.14 -8.24
CA ASN A 878 -30.04 -2.59 -7.04
C ASN A 878 -30.20 -4.10 -6.74
N LEU A 879 -30.97 -4.83 -7.54
CA LEU A 879 -31.14 -6.27 -7.38
C LEU A 879 -30.14 -7.00 -8.28
N ARG A 880 -29.28 -7.84 -7.67
CA ARG A 880 -28.56 -8.88 -8.41
C ARG A 880 -29.58 -9.76 -9.10
N VAL A 881 -29.47 -9.90 -10.43
CA VAL A 881 -30.02 -11.06 -11.11
C VAL A 881 -29.23 -12.24 -10.54
N LEU A 882 -29.86 -13.00 -9.64
CA LEU A 882 -29.35 -14.27 -9.14
C LEU A 882 -29.62 -15.36 -10.18
#